data_AF-A0A3R8RM19-F1
#
_entry.id   AF-A0A3R8RM19-F1
#
_cell.length_a   1.000
_cell.length_b   1.000
_cell.length_c   1.000
_cell.angle_alpha   90.00
_cell.angle_beta   90.00
_cell.angle_gamma   90.00
#
_symmetry.space_group_name_H-M   'P 1'
#
loop_
_entity.id
_entity.type
_entity.pdbx_description
1 polymer ?
#
loop_
_entity_poly.entity_id
_entity_poly.type
_entity_poly.pdbx_seq_one_letter_code
_entity_poly.pdbx_strand_id
1 'polypeptide(L)'
;MRTETVLLIILAALVAILVALLQYERAKLSIYLAILRFFGVFGILLLLINPQFSNTTFTIENPVLNVLVDNSSSVKNNESEIKSILSKLDNAEGLKDRFSINHFVFGEDVKPMDSLSFTDKLTNIHLPISNINEAFRRKQGAMLLISDGNQNVGRDYTYTKGKNKVIYTVTVGDTTAYRDLALGPVITNTYAFLNNRFPLETYVRYHGSGEITTKIDVKIGNTIVFSDNLNLSESKNFQTVNTLIDASSVGLKRILVSASVLPSERNVINNTRETTVEVIDEKTNVGIVSEVLHPDLGAFKKAIESNEQRKVYVLKPNSPTNELEEMDIFFLYEPTRSFNSIFQYIKNKKSNYLIITGVNTDFSFLNQVQDDFEVELGYPAQEVFGRLNVGFSNFDISNFDTDSFPPLTSDAGPLVINSPFDVLMDSEIKGVNINSPMLSVFENDSWKKGLWVGTDIWRWRAQTYRNTGEFSNFDGFLGTLVRYLSGSAKKERLNLEYNSLYEGSNAAIITATYFDKAYLFDPNAILNITLTHLDSGRSTSRSMAIKNGYYEADLSDLAPGDYEFLVEVVGEEIAKKGSFVISDFDLEKQFVSSDYKKMALLADNTGGSSYFPDQIDVLINDISANNNYVPIQKSVENIVSLIDYRILLAIIILAFTLEWFLRKYNGLI
;
A
#
# COMPACT_ATOMS: atom_id res chain seq x y z
N MET A 1 -42.01 38.76 20.16
CA MET A 1 -43.06 37.77 20.46
C MET A 1 -44.15 37.88 19.38
N ARG A 2 -44.61 36.76 18.81
CA ARG A 2 -45.61 36.80 17.71
C ARG A 2 -46.97 37.25 18.24
N THR A 3 -47.72 38.01 17.45
CA THR A 3 -49.05 38.56 17.80
C THR A 3 -50.05 37.45 18.15
N GLU A 4 -49.98 36.30 17.48
CA GLU A 4 -50.79 35.11 17.74
C GLU A 4 -50.57 34.55 19.16
N THR A 5 -49.32 34.47 19.61
CA THR A 5 -48.98 33.98 20.97
C THR A 5 -49.55 34.90 22.04
N VAL A 6 -49.53 36.22 21.81
CA VAL A 6 -50.13 37.20 22.74
C VAL A 6 -51.65 37.00 22.84
N LEU A 7 -52.32 36.78 21.71
CA LEU A 7 -53.76 36.56 21.68
C LEU A 7 -54.17 35.25 22.38
N LEU A 8 -53.39 34.18 22.20
CA LEU A 8 -53.59 32.91 22.91
C LEU A 8 -53.41 33.06 24.43
N ILE A 9 -52.44 33.87 24.89
CA ILE A 9 -52.25 34.12 26.33
C ILE A 9 -53.44 34.89 26.91
N ILE A 10 -53.98 35.88 26.18
CA ILE A 10 -55.20 36.60 26.59
C ILE A 10 -56.38 35.63 26.69
N LEU A 11 -56.55 34.75 25.70
CA LEU A 11 -57.61 33.73 25.73
C LEU A 11 -57.45 32.77 26.91
N ALA A 12 -56.22 32.31 27.18
CA ALA A 12 -55.92 31.45 28.32
C ALA A 12 -56.24 32.13 29.66
N ALA A 13 -55.98 33.43 29.80
CA ALA A 13 -56.35 34.20 30.99
C ALA A 13 -57.88 34.26 31.15
N LEU A 14 -58.62 34.52 30.06
CA LEU A 14 -60.09 34.55 30.09
C LEU A 14 -60.69 33.19 30.47
N VAL A 15 -60.18 32.10 29.90
CA VAL A 15 -60.61 30.73 30.23
C VAL A 15 -60.29 30.38 31.68
N ALA A 16 -59.10 30.72 32.18
CA ALA A 16 -58.72 30.48 33.56
C ALA A 16 -59.60 31.27 34.56
N ILE A 17 -59.96 32.51 34.23
CA ILE A 17 -60.90 33.33 35.02
C ILE A 17 -62.28 32.67 35.03
N LEU A 18 -62.79 32.24 33.87
CA LEU A 18 -64.09 31.58 33.77
C LEU A 18 -64.15 30.30 34.61
N VAL A 19 -63.13 29.45 34.52
CA VAL A 19 -63.03 28.21 35.32
C VAL A 19 -62.96 28.51 36.82
N ALA A 20 -62.20 29.53 37.22
CA ALA A 20 -62.09 29.93 38.62
C ALA A 20 -63.42 30.45 39.19
N LEU A 21 -64.18 31.23 38.42
CA LEU A 21 -65.47 31.80 38.83
C LEU A 21 -66.58 30.75 38.90
N LEU A 22 -66.68 29.85 37.91
CA LEU A 22 -67.70 28.79 37.87
C LEU A 22 -67.58 27.81 39.04
N GLN A 23 -66.36 27.57 39.53
CA GLN A 23 -66.12 26.60 40.59
C GLN A 23 -66.36 27.15 42.01
N TYR A 24 -66.31 28.48 42.19
CA TYR A 24 -66.28 29.11 43.50
C TYR A 24 -67.25 30.30 43.61
N GLU A 25 -68.55 30.02 43.71
CA GLU A 25 -69.56 31.06 43.93
C GLU A 25 -69.87 31.35 45.42
N ARG A 26 -69.98 32.65 45.74
CA ARG A 26 -70.59 33.24 46.95
C ARG A 26 -70.05 32.79 48.33
N ALA A 27 -68.77 33.09 48.63
CA ALA A 27 -68.27 33.27 50.03
C ALA A 27 -66.94 34.06 50.05
N LYS A 28 -66.55 34.70 51.17
CA LYS A 28 -65.22 35.38 51.28
C LYS A 28 -64.04 34.41 51.11
N LEU A 29 -64.18 33.16 51.56
CA LEU A 29 -63.19 32.10 51.37
C LEU A 29 -63.09 31.65 49.90
N SER A 30 -64.15 31.86 49.11
CA SER A 30 -64.20 31.47 47.69
C SER A 30 -63.27 32.32 46.82
N ILE A 31 -62.97 33.56 47.23
CA ILE A 31 -62.08 34.48 46.49
C ILE A 31 -60.63 33.98 46.51
N TYR A 32 -60.11 33.57 47.67
CA TYR A 32 -58.74 33.07 47.78
C TYR A 32 -58.54 31.76 47.00
N LEU A 33 -59.54 30.87 47.05
CA LEU A 33 -59.53 29.62 46.28
C LEU A 33 -59.63 29.88 44.77
N ALA A 34 -60.45 30.85 44.34
CA ALA A 34 -60.54 31.26 42.94
C ALA A 34 -59.21 31.84 42.41
N ILE A 35 -58.48 32.63 43.22
CA ILE A 35 -57.16 33.15 42.83
C ILE A 35 -56.15 32.02 42.63
N LEU A 36 -56.07 31.06 43.57
CA LEU A 36 -55.16 29.91 43.44
C LEU A 36 -55.53 29.05 42.24
N ARG A 37 -56.82 28.84 41.99
CA ARG A 37 -57.33 28.10 40.83
C ARG A 37 -56.98 28.80 39.52
N PHE A 38 -57.13 30.13 39.47
CA PHE A 38 -56.73 30.93 38.33
C PHE A 38 -55.25 30.74 38.04
N PHE A 39 -54.35 30.91 39.01
CA PHE A 39 -52.91 30.75 38.78
C PHE A 39 -52.51 29.32 38.37
N GLY A 40 -53.16 28.30 38.93
CA GLY A 40 -52.94 26.90 38.54
C GLY A 40 -53.36 26.62 37.10
N VAL A 41 -54.62 26.94 36.74
CA VAL A 41 -55.18 26.70 35.40
C VAL A 41 -54.50 27.59 34.35
N PHE A 42 -54.30 28.88 34.67
CA PHE A 42 -53.59 29.80 33.78
C PHE A 42 -52.16 29.33 33.55
N GLY A 43 -51.43 28.93 34.59
CA GLY A 43 -50.07 28.42 34.45
C GLY A 43 -49.99 27.16 33.57
N ILE A 44 -50.93 26.22 33.69
CA ILE A 44 -51.01 25.05 32.79
C ILE A 44 -51.25 25.48 31.34
N LEU A 45 -52.22 26.37 31.10
CA LEU A 45 -52.52 26.86 29.74
C LEU A 45 -51.34 27.64 29.16
N LEU A 46 -50.61 28.38 30.00
CA LEU A 46 -49.41 29.14 29.61
C LEU A 46 -48.27 28.19 29.23
N LEU A 47 -48.08 27.08 29.95
CA LEU A 47 -47.16 26.01 29.55
C LEU A 47 -47.57 25.35 28.22
N LEU A 48 -48.86 25.20 27.97
CA LEU A 48 -49.40 24.59 26.75
C LEU A 48 -49.22 25.50 25.52
N ILE A 49 -49.31 26.81 25.72
CA ILE A 49 -48.99 27.82 24.69
C ILE A 49 -47.46 27.93 24.47
N ASN A 50 -46.67 27.67 25.50
CA ASN A 50 -45.20 27.70 25.51
C ASN A 50 -44.59 28.93 24.78
N PRO A 51 -44.83 30.16 25.27
CA PRO A 51 -44.25 31.35 24.64
C PRO A 51 -42.71 31.28 24.68
N GLN A 52 -42.11 31.72 23.57
CA GLN A 52 -40.66 31.74 23.40
C GLN A 52 -40.13 33.17 23.50
N PHE A 53 -39.07 33.36 24.26
CA PHE A 53 -38.32 34.61 24.35
C PHE A 53 -37.01 34.46 23.59
N SER A 54 -36.76 35.33 22.60
CA SER A 54 -35.49 35.37 21.91
C SER A 54 -34.62 36.53 22.40
N ASN A 55 -33.35 36.24 22.65
CA ASN A 55 -32.31 37.23 22.91
C ASN A 55 -31.22 37.09 21.83
N THR A 56 -30.88 38.19 21.16
CA THR A 56 -29.88 38.20 20.10
C THR A 56 -28.59 38.82 20.62
N THR A 57 -27.53 38.02 20.74
CA THR A 57 -26.19 38.50 21.06
C THR A 57 -25.35 38.57 19.80
N PHE A 58 -24.55 39.63 19.65
CA PHE A 58 -23.65 39.79 18.52
C PHE A 58 -22.20 39.52 18.93
N THR A 59 -21.51 38.71 18.15
CA THR A 59 -20.07 38.43 18.31
C THR A 59 -19.34 38.79 17.02
N ILE A 60 -18.21 39.49 17.13
CA ILE A 60 -17.33 39.80 15.99
C ILE A 60 -16.44 38.58 15.73
N GLU A 61 -16.42 38.08 14.51
CA GLU A 61 -15.55 36.98 14.06
C GLU A 61 -14.51 37.56 13.09
N ASN A 62 -13.24 37.58 13.52
CA ASN A 62 -12.12 38.04 12.71
C ASN A 62 -11.72 36.99 11.64
N PRO A 63 -11.30 37.42 10.44
CA PRO A 63 -10.68 36.55 9.46
C PRO A 63 -9.46 35.80 10.02
N VAL A 64 -9.16 34.64 9.45
CA VAL A 64 -8.04 33.79 9.91
C VAL A 64 -6.89 33.81 8.90
N LEU A 65 -5.68 34.12 9.37
CA LEU A 65 -4.45 33.96 8.59
C LEU A 65 -3.74 32.69 9.07
N ASN A 66 -3.67 31.66 8.22
CA ASN A 66 -2.95 30.43 8.56
C ASN A 66 -1.56 30.48 7.93
N VAL A 67 -0.52 30.55 8.76
CA VAL A 67 0.88 30.53 8.36
C VAL A 67 1.37 29.08 8.38
N LEU A 68 1.86 28.62 7.24
CA LEU A 68 2.42 27.31 7.00
C LEU A 68 3.93 27.45 6.86
N VAL A 69 4.68 26.83 7.77
CA VAL A 69 6.14 26.91 7.81
C VAL A 69 6.72 25.54 7.52
N ASP A 70 7.60 25.50 6.53
CA ASP A 70 8.36 24.31 6.18
C ASP A 70 9.38 23.98 7.29
N ASN A 71 9.44 22.72 7.69
CA ASN A 71 10.36 22.17 8.69
C ASN A 71 11.25 21.07 8.13
N SER A 72 11.32 20.99 6.81
CA SER A 72 12.24 20.11 6.12
C SER A 72 13.70 20.46 6.41
N SER A 73 14.57 19.49 6.13
CA SER A 73 16.01 19.69 6.21
C SER A 73 16.56 20.59 5.09
N SER A 74 15.85 20.79 3.97
CA SER A 74 16.31 21.68 2.88
C SER A 74 16.34 23.15 3.31
N VAL A 75 15.35 23.58 4.10
CA VAL A 75 15.23 24.96 4.57
C VAL A 75 16.08 25.27 5.81
N LYS A 76 16.80 24.28 6.36
CA LYS A 76 17.63 24.44 7.56
C LYS A 76 18.66 25.57 7.44
N ASN A 77 19.25 25.74 6.26
CA ASN A 77 20.22 26.82 6.02
C ASN A 77 19.57 28.22 6.04
N ASN A 78 18.24 28.30 5.94
CA ASN A 78 17.45 29.53 5.96
C ASN A 78 16.71 29.74 7.30
N GLU A 79 17.10 29.02 8.35
CA GLU A 79 16.48 29.11 9.69
C GLU A 79 16.40 30.56 10.22
N SER A 80 17.48 31.34 10.07
CA SER A 80 17.53 32.73 10.55
C SER A 80 16.54 33.64 9.79
N GLU A 81 16.39 33.43 8.49
CA GLU A 81 15.45 34.17 7.63
C GLU A 81 14.00 33.82 8.00
N ILE A 82 13.69 32.52 8.15
CA ILE A 82 12.36 32.06 8.55
C ILE A 82 11.97 32.63 9.92
N LYS A 83 12.87 32.55 10.91
CA LYS A 83 12.63 33.12 12.25
C LYS A 83 12.43 34.64 12.20
N SER A 84 13.18 35.35 11.36
CA SER A 84 13.01 36.79 11.13
C SER A 84 11.64 37.10 10.54
N ILE A 85 11.21 36.37 9.50
CA ILE A 85 9.88 36.51 8.87
C ILE A 85 8.77 36.31 9.91
N LEU A 86 8.82 35.22 10.69
CA LEU A 86 7.83 34.93 11.73
C LEU A 86 7.78 36.02 12.79
N SER A 87 8.95 36.50 13.24
CA SER A 87 9.01 37.60 14.22
C SER A 87 8.41 38.90 13.69
N LYS A 88 8.56 39.22 12.40
CA LYS A 88 7.95 40.40 11.79
C LYS A 88 6.44 40.25 11.67
N LEU A 89 5.95 39.07 11.27
CA LEU A 89 4.52 38.76 11.20
C LEU A 89 3.85 38.87 12.58
N ASP A 90 4.49 38.31 13.61
CA ASP A 90 3.98 38.35 14.97
C ASP A 90 4.06 39.76 15.59
N ASN A 91 4.93 40.65 15.12
CA ASN A 91 5.02 42.01 15.64
C ASN A 91 4.21 43.04 14.82
N ALA A 92 3.60 42.64 13.72
CA ALA A 92 2.79 43.52 12.87
C ALA A 92 1.41 43.79 13.50
N GLU A 93 1.27 44.91 14.22
CA GLU A 93 -0.01 45.34 14.82
C GLU A 93 -1.15 45.38 13.80
N GLY A 94 -0.89 45.88 12.58
CA GLY A 94 -1.87 45.93 11.50
C GLY A 94 -2.44 44.58 11.07
N LEU A 95 -1.69 43.49 11.23
CA LEU A 95 -2.17 42.13 10.99
C LEU A 95 -2.93 41.59 12.21
N LYS A 96 -2.41 41.81 13.42
CA LYS A 96 -3.04 41.32 14.67
C LYS A 96 -4.43 41.90 14.91
N ASP A 97 -4.63 43.18 14.57
CA ASP A 97 -5.92 43.84 14.75
C ASP A 97 -6.99 43.31 13.79
N ARG A 98 -6.56 42.81 12.62
CA ARG A 98 -7.46 42.37 11.54
C ARG A 98 -7.63 40.86 11.47
N PHE A 99 -6.64 40.07 11.86
CA PHE A 99 -6.61 38.62 11.68
C PHE A 99 -6.34 37.85 12.98
N SER A 100 -6.98 36.70 13.11
CA SER A 100 -6.51 35.64 14.00
C SER A 100 -5.40 34.87 13.28
N ILE A 101 -4.16 34.99 13.72
CA ILE A 101 -3.00 34.32 13.12
C ILE A 101 -2.82 32.94 13.77
N ASN A 102 -2.79 31.88 12.96
CA ASN A 102 -2.47 30.52 13.39
C ASN A 102 -1.19 30.08 12.69
N HIS A 103 -0.26 29.51 13.45
CA HIS A 103 0.98 28.97 12.90
C HIS A 103 0.94 27.44 12.88
N PHE A 104 1.32 26.88 11.74
CA PHE A 104 1.45 25.46 11.52
C PHE A 104 2.82 25.18 10.93
N VAL A 105 3.37 24.03 11.31
CA VAL A 105 4.63 23.51 10.82
C VAL A 105 4.36 22.22 10.05
N PHE A 106 5.04 22.03 8.93
CA PHE A 106 4.86 20.83 8.10
C PHE A 106 6.18 20.24 7.60
N GLY A 107 6.13 18.95 7.33
CA GLY A 107 7.16 18.15 6.66
C GLY A 107 6.44 17.04 5.90
N GLU A 108 6.51 15.80 6.38
CA GLU A 108 5.63 14.72 5.93
C GLU A 108 4.17 14.96 6.33
N ASP A 109 3.98 15.38 7.58
CA ASP A 109 2.69 15.70 8.21
C ASP A 109 2.57 17.20 8.55
N VAL A 110 1.37 17.65 8.92
CA VAL A 110 1.09 19.02 9.38
C VAL A 110 0.65 19.03 10.85
N LYS A 111 1.24 19.92 11.65
CA LYS A 111 0.92 20.10 13.07
C LYS A 111 0.92 21.58 13.47
N PRO A 112 0.20 21.97 14.55
CA PRO A 112 0.34 23.30 15.14
C PRO A 112 1.81 23.58 15.51
N MET A 113 2.26 24.81 15.30
CA MET A 113 3.66 25.18 15.52
C MET A 113 3.94 25.50 16.99
N ASP A 114 4.68 24.62 17.66
CA ASP A 114 5.26 24.86 18.99
C ASP A 114 6.75 25.25 18.90
N SER A 115 7.51 24.58 18.02
CA SER A 115 8.94 24.81 17.78
C SER A 115 9.36 24.40 16.36
N LEU A 116 10.46 24.95 15.85
CA LEU A 116 11.06 24.60 14.55
C LEU A 116 12.35 23.81 14.74
N SER A 117 12.47 22.66 14.09
CA SER A 117 13.64 21.76 14.17
C SER A 117 14.42 21.65 12.86
N PHE A 118 13.77 21.83 11.71
CA PHE A 118 14.37 21.71 10.37
C PHE A 118 15.07 20.36 10.14
N THR A 119 14.41 19.29 10.59
CA THR A 119 14.96 17.92 10.58
C THR A 119 14.18 16.95 9.69
N ASP A 120 13.04 17.39 9.15
CA ASP A 120 12.16 16.48 8.44
C ASP A 120 12.78 16.13 7.07
N LYS A 121 12.84 14.83 6.75
CA LYS A 121 13.44 14.33 5.51
C LYS A 121 12.47 14.30 4.33
N LEU A 122 11.21 14.63 4.59
CA LEU A 122 10.12 14.60 3.62
C LEU A 122 9.37 15.93 3.69
N THR A 123 8.93 16.41 2.53
CA THR A 123 8.22 17.67 2.38
C THR A 123 6.97 17.43 1.53
N ASN A 124 5.82 17.64 2.14
CA ASN A 124 4.49 17.57 1.52
C ASN A 124 3.79 18.92 1.66
N ILE A 125 3.86 19.77 0.63
CA ILE A 125 3.22 21.10 0.63
C ILE A 125 1.71 20.99 0.38
N HIS A 126 1.27 19.98 -0.39
CA HIS A 126 -0.14 19.80 -0.71
C HIS A 126 -1.00 19.43 0.50
N LEU A 127 -0.50 18.55 1.37
CA LEU A 127 -1.22 18.08 2.56
C LEU A 127 -1.63 19.22 3.52
N PRO A 128 -0.74 20.12 4.00
CA PRO A 128 -1.12 21.22 4.87
C PRO A 128 -2.11 22.17 4.21
N ILE A 129 -1.94 22.46 2.92
CA ILE A 129 -2.89 23.29 2.16
C ILE A 129 -4.27 22.64 2.14
N SER A 130 -4.36 21.34 1.86
CA SER A 130 -5.64 20.61 1.83
C SER A 130 -6.30 20.55 3.20
N ASN A 131 -5.56 20.12 4.23
CA ASN A 131 -6.07 19.92 5.58
C ASN A 131 -6.57 21.23 6.19
N ILE A 132 -5.83 22.33 6.03
CA ILE A 132 -6.25 23.64 6.56
C ILE A 132 -7.41 24.20 5.76
N ASN A 133 -7.45 24.00 4.43
CA ASN A 133 -8.59 24.42 3.63
C ASN A 133 -9.88 23.72 4.09
N GLU A 134 -9.80 22.44 4.44
CA GLU A 134 -10.92 21.68 4.97
C GLU A 134 -11.31 22.14 6.39
N ALA A 135 -10.35 22.18 7.31
CA ALA A 135 -10.58 22.56 8.71
C ALA A 135 -11.15 23.98 8.84
N PHE A 136 -10.71 24.91 7.99
CA PHE A 136 -11.15 26.31 8.01
C PHE A 136 -12.09 26.68 6.86
N ARG A 137 -12.77 25.71 6.23
CA ARG A 137 -13.64 25.93 5.06
C ARG A 137 -14.73 26.99 5.26
N ARG A 138 -15.25 27.12 6.49
CA ARG A 138 -16.33 28.07 6.84
C ARG A 138 -15.81 29.42 7.35
N LYS A 139 -14.50 29.59 7.55
CA LYS A 139 -13.90 30.82 8.06
C LYS A 139 -13.27 31.60 6.91
N GLN A 140 -13.59 32.88 6.81
CA GLN A 140 -12.93 33.80 5.87
C GLN A 140 -11.46 33.99 6.26
N GLY A 141 -10.59 34.22 5.28
CA GLY A 141 -9.17 34.44 5.53
C GLY A 141 -8.26 33.98 4.39
N ALA A 142 -6.97 33.95 4.68
CA ALA A 142 -5.92 33.62 3.73
C ALA A 142 -4.94 32.60 4.33
N MET A 143 -4.06 32.06 3.48
CA MET A 143 -2.91 31.27 3.90
C MET A 143 -1.62 31.97 3.49
N LEU A 144 -0.58 31.77 4.29
CA LEU A 144 0.78 32.17 3.98
C LEU A 144 1.68 30.93 4.03
N LEU A 145 2.32 30.57 2.93
CA LEU A 145 3.25 29.46 2.85
C LEU A 145 4.69 29.96 2.82
N ILE A 146 5.54 29.49 3.74
CA ILE A 146 6.97 29.79 3.82
C ILE A 146 7.73 28.48 3.59
N SER A 147 8.41 28.35 2.44
CA SER A 147 9.11 27.13 2.01
C SER A 147 10.11 27.44 0.90
N ASP A 148 11.04 26.52 0.59
CA ASP A 148 11.86 26.59 -0.62
C ASP A 148 11.07 26.14 -1.88
N GLY A 149 9.86 25.62 -1.72
CA GLY A 149 8.96 25.21 -2.81
C GLY A 149 9.23 23.80 -3.34
N ASN A 150 10.22 23.07 -2.81
CA ASN A 150 10.56 21.72 -3.24
C ASN A 150 9.70 20.69 -2.50
N GLN A 151 8.76 20.05 -3.21
CA GLN A 151 7.97 18.95 -2.67
C GLN A 151 8.51 17.62 -3.16
N ASN A 152 8.79 16.69 -2.23
CA ASN A 152 9.34 15.38 -2.55
C ASN A 152 8.33 14.23 -2.37
N VAL A 153 7.22 14.46 -1.67
CA VAL A 153 6.13 13.50 -1.49
C VAL A 153 4.76 14.16 -1.64
N GLY A 154 3.75 13.38 -2.02
CA GLY A 154 2.38 13.84 -2.20
C GLY A 154 2.09 14.40 -3.60
N ARG A 155 0.83 14.82 -3.81
CA ARG A 155 0.37 15.36 -5.11
C ARG A 155 0.96 16.73 -5.36
N ASP A 156 1.27 17.07 -6.61
CA ASP A 156 1.82 18.39 -6.95
C ASP A 156 0.86 19.51 -6.49
N TYR A 157 1.36 20.37 -5.60
CA TYR A 157 0.59 21.43 -4.96
C TYR A 157 0.18 22.54 -5.93
N THR A 158 0.84 22.68 -7.09
CA THR A 158 0.53 23.71 -8.08
C THR A 158 -0.86 23.55 -8.70
N TYR A 159 -1.45 22.35 -8.65
CA TYR A 159 -2.82 22.09 -9.10
C TYR A 159 -3.91 22.56 -8.12
N THR A 160 -3.53 23.18 -7.00
CA THR A 160 -4.48 23.77 -6.06
C THR A 160 -5.21 24.94 -6.73
N LYS A 161 -6.52 24.81 -6.93
CA LYS A 161 -7.35 25.85 -7.56
C LYS A 161 -7.98 26.78 -6.53
N GLY A 162 -8.05 28.08 -6.84
CA GLY A 162 -8.54 29.17 -5.99
C GLY A 162 -10.02 29.18 -5.59
N LYS A 163 -10.68 28.03 -5.43
CA LYS A 163 -12.11 28.01 -5.03
C LYS A 163 -12.36 28.22 -3.54
N ASN A 164 -11.36 28.12 -2.67
CA ASN A 164 -11.59 28.13 -1.21
C ASN A 164 -10.85 29.24 -0.43
N LYS A 165 -9.54 29.47 -0.64
CA LYS A 165 -8.76 30.54 0.03
C LYS A 165 -7.61 31.04 -0.83
N VAL A 166 -7.26 32.32 -0.66
CA VAL A 166 -6.09 32.94 -1.26
C VAL A 166 -4.83 32.46 -0.54
N ILE A 167 -3.80 32.08 -1.29
CA ILE A 167 -2.52 31.62 -0.75
C ILE A 167 -1.43 32.61 -1.17
N TYR A 168 -0.78 33.21 -0.19
CA TYR A 168 0.45 33.97 -0.36
C TYR A 168 1.65 33.06 -0.14
N THR A 169 2.74 33.27 -0.87
CA THR A 169 3.95 32.45 -0.75
C THR A 169 5.15 33.32 -0.44
N VAL A 170 6.05 32.84 0.43
CA VAL A 170 7.38 33.40 0.66
C VAL A 170 8.39 32.31 0.37
N THR A 171 9.13 32.48 -0.72
CA THR A 171 10.15 31.51 -1.12
C THR A 171 11.44 31.81 -0.38
N VAL A 172 11.96 30.85 0.39
CA VAL A 172 13.25 30.93 1.07
C VAL A 172 14.32 30.11 0.33
N GLY A 173 15.60 30.46 0.45
CA GLY A 173 16.71 29.73 -0.17
C GLY A 173 17.24 30.33 -1.49
N ASP A 174 18.28 29.69 -2.03
CA ASP A 174 18.98 30.13 -3.26
C ASP A 174 18.20 29.72 -4.51
N THR A 175 17.78 30.68 -5.33
CA THR A 175 17.05 30.45 -6.59
C THR A 175 17.97 30.36 -7.81
N THR A 176 19.29 30.44 -7.62
CA THR A 176 20.26 30.43 -8.72
C THR A 176 20.27 29.06 -9.40
N ALA A 177 20.11 29.05 -10.72
CA ALA A 177 20.21 27.82 -11.50
C ALA A 177 21.68 27.39 -11.66
N TYR A 178 21.99 26.17 -11.21
CA TYR A 178 23.30 25.54 -11.37
C TYR A 178 23.25 24.42 -12.41
N ARG A 179 24.42 24.09 -12.97
CA ARG A 179 24.55 22.86 -13.75
C ARG A 179 24.45 21.66 -12.82
N ASP A 180 23.58 20.73 -13.16
CA ASP A 180 23.24 19.58 -12.31
C ASP A 180 22.93 18.36 -13.18
N LEU A 181 23.49 17.21 -12.81
CA LEU A 181 23.06 15.90 -13.28
C LEU A 181 22.24 15.22 -12.19
N ALA A 182 21.26 14.42 -12.61
CA ALA A 182 20.47 13.63 -11.67
C ALA A 182 20.14 12.28 -12.30
N LEU A 183 20.37 11.20 -11.54
CA LEU A 183 19.92 9.87 -11.90
C LEU A 183 18.45 9.65 -11.52
N GLY A 184 17.71 9.05 -12.43
CA GLY A 184 16.39 8.51 -12.18
C GLY A 184 16.41 7.25 -11.33
N PRO A 185 15.24 6.75 -10.91
CA PRO A 185 15.13 5.42 -10.29
C PRO A 185 15.78 4.34 -11.15
N VAL A 186 16.27 3.29 -10.51
CA VAL A 186 16.89 2.14 -11.19
C VAL A 186 15.90 0.98 -11.15
N ILE A 187 15.43 0.57 -12.32
CA ILE A 187 14.45 -0.50 -12.51
C ILE A 187 15.20 -1.78 -12.88
N THR A 188 14.95 -2.85 -12.14
CA THR A 188 15.53 -4.18 -12.33
C THR A 188 14.60 -5.24 -11.74
N ASN A 189 14.86 -6.53 -12.03
CA ASN A 189 14.17 -7.64 -11.39
C ASN A 189 14.53 -7.73 -9.89
N THR A 190 13.57 -8.15 -9.06
CA THR A 190 13.82 -8.50 -7.64
C THR A 190 14.70 -9.74 -7.52
N TYR A 191 14.51 -10.73 -8.40
CA TYR A 191 15.25 -11.99 -8.41
C TYR A 191 15.98 -12.19 -9.74
N ALA A 192 17.18 -12.77 -9.66
CA ALA A 192 17.92 -13.26 -10.82
C ALA A 192 18.46 -14.67 -10.55
N PHE A 193 18.61 -15.47 -11.61
CA PHE A 193 19.15 -16.82 -11.51
C PHE A 193 20.65 -16.82 -11.72
N LEU A 194 21.40 -17.59 -10.92
CA LEU A 194 22.85 -17.73 -11.09
C LEU A 194 23.16 -18.11 -12.56
N ASN A 195 24.15 -17.44 -13.14
CA ASN A 195 24.59 -17.55 -14.53
C ASN A 195 23.62 -17.02 -15.61
N ASN A 196 22.47 -16.45 -15.23
CA ASN A 196 21.59 -15.78 -16.17
C ASN A 196 21.85 -14.27 -16.22
N ARG A 197 21.21 -13.57 -17.18
CA ARG A 197 21.22 -12.11 -17.30
C ARG A 197 19.89 -11.51 -16.89
N PHE A 198 19.94 -10.33 -16.28
CA PHE A 198 18.75 -9.54 -15.93
C PHE A 198 18.85 -8.11 -16.46
N PRO A 199 17.72 -7.47 -16.81
CA PRO A 199 17.71 -6.09 -17.30
C PRO A 199 17.91 -5.09 -16.17
N LEU A 200 18.64 -4.02 -16.46
CA LEU A 200 18.72 -2.81 -15.66
C LEU A 200 18.42 -1.60 -16.54
N GLU A 201 17.45 -0.79 -16.11
CA GLU A 201 17.01 0.44 -16.78
C GLU A 201 17.07 1.62 -15.80
N THR A 202 17.60 2.74 -16.28
CA THR A 202 17.58 4.02 -15.56
C THR A 202 17.66 5.16 -16.56
N TYR A 203 17.62 6.41 -16.10
CA TYR A 203 17.79 7.58 -16.96
C TYR A 203 18.62 8.66 -16.28
N VAL A 204 19.23 9.51 -17.09
CA VAL A 204 20.01 10.67 -16.63
C VAL A 204 19.30 11.93 -17.09
N ARG A 205 19.09 12.85 -16.14
CA ARG A 205 18.61 14.21 -16.38
C ARG A 205 19.76 15.20 -16.25
N TYR A 206 19.76 16.20 -17.11
CA TYR A 206 20.70 17.31 -17.08
C TYR A 206 19.95 18.63 -16.99
N HIS A 207 20.29 19.46 -16.01
CA HIS A 207 19.83 20.83 -15.92
C HIS A 207 21.02 21.75 -16.14
N GLY A 208 21.05 22.47 -17.26
CA GLY A 208 22.14 23.41 -17.56
C GLY A 208 22.21 23.81 -19.02
N SER A 209 23.01 24.85 -19.29
CA SER A 209 23.26 25.34 -20.64
C SER A 209 24.54 24.74 -21.23
N GLY A 210 24.51 24.40 -22.52
CA GLY A 210 25.64 23.85 -23.27
C GLY A 210 25.67 22.32 -23.34
N GLU A 211 26.59 21.77 -24.14
CA GLU A 211 26.77 20.33 -24.32
C GLU A 211 27.78 19.77 -23.31
N ILE A 212 27.48 18.58 -22.79
CA ILE A 212 28.34 17.85 -21.86
C ILE A 212 28.42 16.38 -22.27
N THR A 213 29.52 15.73 -21.90
CA THR A 213 29.66 14.28 -21.94
C THR A 213 29.85 13.79 -20.52
N THR A 214 29.02 12.85 -20.06
CA THR A 214 29.15 12.21 -18.76
C THR A 214 29.23 10.70 -18.90
N LYS A 215 30.03 10.06 -18.06
CA LYS A 215 30.19 8.61 -18.02
C LYS A 215 29.28 8.03 -16.95
N ILE A 216 28.51 7.01 -17.32
CA ILE A 216 27.66 6.21 -16.43
C ILE A 216 28.36 4.89 -16.15
N ASP A 217 28.52 4.56 -14.88
CA ASP A 217 29.06 3.28 -14.42
C ASP A 217 28.00 2.54 -13.60
N VAL A 218 27.86 1.24 -13.84
CA VAL A 218 27.07 0.32 -13.01
C VAL A 218 28.04 -0.63 -12.33
N LYS A 219 27.94 -0.72 -11.00
CA LYS A 219 28.78 -1.57 -10.15
C LYS A 219 27.94 -2.58 -9.40
N ILE A 220 28.42 -3.81 -9.31
CA ILE A 220 27.93 -4.82 -8.37
C ILE A 220 29.00 -5.00 -7.30
N GLY A 221 28.69 -4.66 -6.06
CA GLY A 221 29.70 -4.52 -5.01
C GLY A 221 30.80 -3.53 -5.44
N ASN A 222 32.04 -4.01 -5.55
CA ASN A 222 33.19 -3.19 -5.96
C ASN A 222 33.57 -3.31 -7.45
N THR A 223 32.87 -4.12 -8.23
CA THR A 223 33.23 -4.41 -9.63
C THR A 223 32.33 -3.64 -10.59
N ILE A 224 32.93 -2.91 -11.55
CA ILE A 224 32.18 -2.28 -12.65
C ILE A 224 31.76 -3.36 -13.63
N VAL A 225 30.45 -3.53 -13.82
CA VAL A 225 29.86 -4.51 -14.73
C VAL A 225 29.37 -3.90 -16.04
N PHE A 226 29.11 -2.58 -16.05
CA PHE A 226 28.74 -1.85 -17.25
C PHE A 226 29.26 -0.41 -17.18
N SER A 227 29.60 0.16 -18.34
CA SER A 227 30.12 1.53 -18.46
C SER A 227 29.77 2.10 -19.83
N ASP A 228 29.22 3.31 -19.87
CA ASP A 228 28.85 3.99 -21.12
C ASP A 228 29.04 5.51 -21.02
N ASN A 229 29.23 6.19 -22.16
CA ASN A 229 29.37 7.65 -22.25
C ASN A 229 28.13 8.27 -22.89
N LEU A 230 27.50 9.21 -22.17
CA LEU A 230 26.30 9.91 -22.62
C LEU A 230 26.61 11.35 -22.98
N ASN A 231 26.05 11.80 -24.10
CA ASN A 231 26.09 13.19 -24.54
C ASN A 231 24.73 13.84 -24.28
N LEU A 232 24.75 14.89 -23.44
CA LEU A 232 23.58 15.64 -22.99
C LEU A 232 23.75 17.13 -23.34
N SER A 233 22.63 17.82 -23.56
CA SER A 233 22.60 19.25 -23.86
C SER A 233 21.30 19.87 -23.35
N GLU A 234 21.14 21.18 -23.49
CA GLU A 234 19.89 21.87 -23.14
C GLU A 234 18.67 21.33 -23.91
N SER A 235 18.85 20.96 -25.18
CA SER A 235 17.78 20.37 -26.01
C SER A 235 17.64 18.85 -25.83
N LYS A 236 18.71 18.17 -25.43
CA LYS A 236 18.75 16.73 -25.14
C LYS A 236 19.15 16.53 -23.68
N ASN A 237 18.27 16.95 -22.79
CA ASN A 237 18.49 16.99 -21.35
C ASN A 237 18.07 15.71 -20.60
N PHE A 238 17.61 14.70 -21.32
CA PHE A 238 17.15 13.42 -20.79
C PHE A 238 17.65 12.28 -21.68
N GLN A 239 18.24 11.24 -21.08
CA GLN A 239 18.67 10.04 -21.81
C GLN A 239 18.49 8.78 -20.95
N THR A 240 17.86 7.76 -21.53
CA THR A 240 17.69 6.43 -20.91
C THR A 240 18.94 5.56 -21.11
N VAL A 241 19.25 4.75 -20.11
CA VAL A 241 20.34 3.75 -20.09
C VAL A 241 19.73 2.39 -19.83
N ASN A 242 19.83 1.49 -20.81
CA ASN A 242 19.29 0.12 -20.74
C ASN A 242 20.41 -0.89 -20.99
N THR A 243 20.57 -1.84 -20.07
CA THR A 243 21.63 -2.86 -20.17
C THR A 243 21.18 -4.20 -19.56
N LEU A 244 21.91 -5.27 -19.88
CA LEU A 244 21.74 -6.60 -19.31
C LEU A 244 22.97 -6.94 -18.45
N ILE A 245 22.74 -7.39 -17.22
CA ILE A 245 23.81 -7.65 -16.23
C ILE A 245 23.84 -9.14 -15.91
N ASP A 246 25.05 -9.72 -15.84
CA ASP A 246 25.27 -11.13 -15.48
C ASP A 246 25.12 -11.36 -13.96
N ALA A 247 24.35 -12.39 -13.59
CA ALA A 247 24.17 -12.82 -12.20
C ALA A 247 25.24 -13.86 -11.80
N SER A 248 26.44 -13.40 -11.46
CA SER A 248 27.62 -14.29 -11.32
C SER A 248 27.78 -15.01 -9.97
N SER A 249 27.06 -14.61 -8.92
CA SER A 249 27.16 -15.27 -7.60
C SER A 249 25.86 -15.15 -6.82
N VAL A 250 25.58 -16.14 -5.97
CA VAL A 250 24.36 -16.27 -5.17
C VAL A 250 24.31 -15.23 -4.04
N GLY A 251 23.11 -14.88 -3.60
CA GLY A 251 22.80 -13.97 -2.50
C GLY A 251 22.35 -12.59 -2.97
N LEU A 252 21.97 -11.75 -2.00
CA LEU A 252 21.57 -10.36 -2.24
C LEU A 252 22.76 -9.54 -2.78
N LYS A 253 22.59 -8.92 -3.94
CA LYS A 253 23.60 -8.08 -4.59
C LYS A 253 23.15 -6.62 -4.60
N ARG A 254 23.97 -5.76 -4.02
CA ARG A 254 23.84 -4.31 -4.13
C ARG A 254 24.41 -3.83 -5.46
N ILE A 255 23.59 -3.10 -6.20
CA ILE A 255 23.92 -2.48 -7.47
C ILE A 255 24.00 -0.97 -7.26
N LEU A 256 25.13 -0.37 -7.61
CA LEU A 256 25.34 1.08 -7.57
C LEU A 256 25.46 1.61 -9.00
N VAL A 257 24.58 2.52 -9.37
CA VAL A 257 24.66 3.28 -10.62
C VAL A 257 25.18 4.68 -10.29
N SER A 258 26.21 5.13 -10.99
CA SER A 258 26.83 6.44 -10.78
C SER A 258 27.09 7.18 -12.09
N ALA A 259 26.71 8.45 -12.16
CA ALA A 259 27.11 9.38 -13.20
C ALA A 259 28.38 10.14 -12.77
N SER A 260 29.19 10.54 -13.75
CA SER A 260 30.39 11.33 -13.48
C SER A 260 30.04 12.77 -13.12
N VAL A 261 30.67 13.27 -12.06
CA VAL A 261 30.50 14.63 -11.55
C VAL A 261 30.94 15.66 -12.60
N LEU A 262 30.10 16.68 -12.81
CA LEU A 262 30.42 17.79 -13.70
C LEU A 262 31.28 18.86 -13.03
N PRO A 263 32.08 19.62 -13.80
CA PRO A 263 32.77 20.79 -13.27
C PRO A 263 31.77 21.84 -12.76
N SER A 264 31.94 22.29 -11.51
CA SER A 264 31.08 23.28 -10.83
C SER A 264 29.66 22.82 -10.48
N GLU A 265 29.42 21.51 -10.48
CA GLU A 265 28.20 20.91 -9.95
C GLU A 265 28.16 21.02 -8.43
N ARG A 266 27.04 21.52 -7.89
CA ARG A 266 26.87 21.71 -6.44
C ARG A 266 26.31 20.48 -5.75
N ASN A 267 25.41 19.77 -6.40
CA ASN A 267 24.82 18.54 -5.87
C ASN A 267 25.39 17.34 -6.62
N VAL A 268 26.10 16.49 -5.88
CA VAL A 268 26.67 15.25 -6.42
C VAL A 268 25.96 14.02 -5.86
N ILE A 269 25.05 14.20 -4.91
CA ILE A 269 24.37 13.11 -4.21
C ILE A 269 23.30 12.49 -5.11
N ASN A 270 22.65 13.31 -5.93
CA ASN A 270 21.71 12.89 -6.99
C ASN A 270 22.38 12.20 -8.19
N ASN A 271 23.71 12.18 -8.27
CA ASN A 271 24.47 11.47 -9.31
C ASN A 271 24.65 9.98 -9.04
N THR A 272 24.16 9.49 -7.91
CA THR A 272 24.23 8.09 -7.54
C THR A 272 22.87 7.53 -7.17
N ARG A 273 22.61 6.29 -7.58
CA ARG A 273 21.41 5.53 -7.23
C ARG A 273 21.77 4.09 -6.96
N GLU A 274 21.02 3.50 -6.04
CA GLU A 274 21.25 2.14 -5.58
C GLU A 274 20.01 1.29 -5.82
N THR A 275 20.24 0.03 -6.13
CA THR A 275 19.19 -0.98 -6.15
C THR A 275 19.76 -2.33 -5.72
N THR A 276 18.89 -3.33 -5.59
CA THR A 276 19.31 -4.69 -5.22
C THR A 276 18.70 -5.72 -6.15
N VAL A 277 19.39 -6.84 -6.29
CA VAL A 277 18.86 -8.05 -6.93
C VAL A 277 19.25 -9.25 -6.08
N GLU A 278 18.30 -10.14 -5.78
CA GLU A 278 18.59 -11.39 -5.10
C GLU A 278 18.92 -12.47 -6.12
N VAL A 279 20.17 -12.94 -6.11
CA VAL A 279 20.60 -14.02 -7.00
C VAL A 279 20.39 -15.36 -6.32
N ILE A 280 19.56 -16.21 -6.90
CA ILE A 280 19.19 -17.51 -6.33
C ILE A 280 19.85 -18.68 -7.07
N ASP A 281 20.28 -19.68 -6.30
CA ASP A 281 20.76 -20.96 -6.84
C ASP A 281 19.58 -21.96 -6.93
N GLU A 282 18.89 -22.04 -8.07
CA GLU A 282 17.79 -23.00 -8.27
C GLU A 282 18.31 -24.29 -8.93
N LYS A 283 19.34 -24.93 -8.34
CA LYS A 283 19.82 -26.22 -8.85
C LYS A 283 18.76 -27.28 -8.68
N THR A 284 18.22 -27.78 -9.80
CA THR A 284 17.20 -28.84 -9.79
C THR A 284 17.65 -30.01 -10.67
N ASN A 285 17.79 -31.18 -10.07
CA ASN A 285 18.04 -32.44 -10.77
C ASN A 285 16.71 -33.14 -11.04
N VAL A 286 16.40 -33.35 -12.32
CA VAL A 286 15.17 -34.02 -12.77
C VAL A 286 15.52 -35.41 -13.32
N GLY A 287 14.93 -36.45 -12.75
CA GLY A 287 15.06 -37.82 -13.23
C GLY A 287 13.89 -38.21 -14.13
N ILE A 288 14.09 -38.27 -15.45
CA ILE A 288 13.09 -38.82 -16.37
C ILE A 288 13.27 -40.34 -16.44
N VAL A 289 12.32 -41.08 -15.91
CA VAL A 289 12.33 -42.54 -15.89
C VAL A 289 11.50 -43.06 -17.06
N SER A 290 12.14 -43.81 -17.96
CA SER A 290 11.47 -44.37 -19.14
C SER A 290 12.03 -45.74 -19.49
N GLU A 291 11.17 -46.64 -19.99
CA GLU A 291 11.57 -47.89 -20.64
C GLU A 291 11.67 -47.73 -22.17
N VAL A 292 11.01 -46.71 -22.72
CA VAL A 292 10.86 -46.47 -24.16
C VAL A 292 11.76 -45.32 -24.62
N LEU A 293 12.34 -45.44 -25.81
CA LEU A 293 13.03 -44.32 -26.48
C LEU A 293 12.02 -43.53 -27.32
N HIS A 294 11.64 -42.34 -26.84
CA HIS A 294 10.68 -41.47 -27.51
C HIS A 294 11.26 -40.05 -27.70
N PRO A 295 10.95 -39.32 -28.79
CA PRO A 295 11.41 -37.94 -29.00
C PRO A 295 11.04 -36.97 -27.86
N ASP A 296 9.96 -37.25 -27.14
CA ASP A 296 9.53 -36.46 -25.98
C ASP A 296 10.61 -36.37 -24.90
N LEU A 297 11.38 -37.43 -24.67
CA LEU A 297 12.47 -37.41 -23.69
C LEU A 297 13.50 -36.31 -24.02
N GLY A 298 13.81 -36.15 -25.32
CA GLY A 298 14.70 -35.10 -25.81
C GLY A 298 14.07 -33.71 -25.72
N ALA A 299 12.77 -33.60 -25.98
CA ALA A 299 12.03 -32.34 -25.85
C ALA A 299 11.97 -31.86 -24.39
N PHE A 300 11.59 -32.75 -23.46
CA PHE A 300 11.62 -32.47 -22.03
C PHE A 300 13.03 -32.10 -21.56
N LYS A 301 14.04 -32.89 -21.92
CA LYS A 301 15.44 -32.60 -21.56
C LYS A 301 15.86 -31.20 -21.99
N LYS A 302 15.68 -30.84 -23.27
CA LYS A 302 16.06 -29.53 -23.78
C LYS A 302 15.25 -28.38 -23.18
N ALA A 303 13.96 -28.58 -22.95
CA ALA A 303 13.08 -27.55 -22.41
C ALA A 303 13.37 -27.25 -20.94
N ILE A 304 13.63 -28.29 -20.13
CA ILE A 304 13.98 -28.14 -18.71
C ILE A 304 15.41 -27.57 -18.55
N GLU A 305 16.39 -28.06 -19.33
CA GLU A 305 17.78 -27.59 -19.30
C GLU A 305 17.99 -26.26 -20.06
N SER A 306 16.92 -25.63 -20.55
CA SER A 306 16.97 -24.25 -21.05
C SER A 306 17.32 -23.27 -19.92
N ASN A 307 17.01 -23.65 -18.67
CA ASN A 307 17.57 -23.06 -17.46
C ASN A 307 18.86 -23.81 -17.11
N GLU A 308 19.99 -23.12 -17.13
CA GLU A 308 21.33 -23.68 -16.87
C GLU A 308 21.50 -24.26 -15.46
N GLN A 309 20.63 -23.91 -14.52
CA GLN A 309 20.63 -24.47 -13.17
C GLN A 309 19.93 -25.82 -13.09
N ARG A 310 19.26 -26.27 -14.15
CA ARG A 310 18.53 -27.53 -14.16
C ARG A 310 19.28 -28.57 -14.96
N LYS A 311 19.27 -29.81 -14.45
CA LYS A 311 19.92 -30.93 -15.12
C LYS A 311 19.00 -32.12 -15.16
N VAL A 312 18.89 -32.71 -16.35
CA VAL A 312 17.97 -33.81 -16.62
C VAL A 312 18.76 -35.09 -16.87
N TYR A 313 18.42 -36.11 -16.10
CA TYR A 313 18.97 -37.46 -16.24
C TYR A 313 17.89 -38.38 -16.75
N VAL A 314 18.18 -39.12 -17.83
CA VAL A 314 17.27 -40.15 -18.34
C VAL A 314 17.67 -41.46 -17.70
N LEU A 315 16.80 -42.00 -16.84
CA LEU A 315 17.02 -43.16 -15.99
C LEU A 315 16.17 -44.34 -16.46
N LYS A 316 16.60 -45.55 -16.09
CA LYS A 316 15.80 -46.76 -16.29
C LYS A 316 14.93 -47.02 -15.05
N PRO A 317 13.80 -47.73 -15.18
CA PRO A 317 12.93 -48.07 -14.04
C PRO A 317 13.64 -48.82 -12.89
N ASN A 318 14.73 -49.53 -13.22
CA ASN A 318 15.56 -50.30 -12.30
C ASN A 318 16.93 -49.65 -12.00
N SER A 319 17.08 -48.34 -12.19
CA SER A 319 18.28 -47.61 -11.78
C SER A 319 18.57 -47.79 -10.28
N PRO A 320 19.86 -47.85 -9.88
CA PRO A 320 20.24 -48.06 -8.49
C PRO A 320 19.89 -46.85 -7.62
N THR A 321 19.64 -47.09 -6.33
CA THR A 321 19.11 -46.08 -5.38
C THR A 321 19.98 -44.83 -5.26
N ASN A 322 21.30 -44.96 -5.38
CA ASN A 322 22.23 -43.83 -5.34
C ASN A 322 21.99 -42.82 -6.47
N GLU A 323 21.65 -43.28 -7.69
CA GLU A 323 21.27 -42.38 -8.78
C GLU A 323 19.93 -41.69 -8.52
N LEU A 324 19.01 -42.37 -7.83
CA LEU A 324 17.69 -41.82 -7.48
C LEU A 324 17.79 -40.78 -6.34
N GLU A 325 18.75 -40.93 -5.44
CA GLU A 325 18.96 -40.02 -4.31
C GLU A 325 19.35 -38.61 -4.74
N GLU A 326 20.10 -38.48 -5.84
CA GLU A 326 20.53 -37.21 -6.42
C GLU A 326 19.40 -36.41 -7.09
N MET A 327 18.23 -37.03 -7.32
CA MET A 327 17.11 -36.39 -8.01
C MET A 327 16.15 -35.69 -7.03
N ASP A 328 15.75 -34.47 -7.39
CA ASP A 328 14.78 -33.67 -6.65
C ASP A 328 13.34 -34.00 -7.05
N ILE A 329 13.12 -34.32 -8.33
CA ILE A 329 11.81 -34.66 -8.90
C ILE A 329 11.94 -35.74 -9.97
N PHE A 330 10.92 -36.61 -10.06
CA PHE A 330 10.85 -37.68 -11.06
C PHE A 330 9.78 -37.43 -12.11
N PHE A 331 10.10 -37.68 -13.38
CA PHE A 331 9.16 -37.68 -14.48
C PHE A 331 9.00 -39.13 -14.94
N LEU A 332 7.86 -39.73 -14.66
CA LEU A 332 7.57 -41.14 -14.96
C LEU A 332 6.89 -41.22 -16.32
N TYR A 333 7.65 -41.56 -17.35
CA TYR A 333 7.20 -41.53 -18.73
C TYR A 333 6.70 -42.91 -19.18
N GLU A 334 5.43 -42.97 -19.57
CA GLU A 334 4.67 -44.17 -19.95
C GLU A 334 4.89 -45.37 -19.01
N PRO A 335 4.47 -45.29 -17.73
CA PRO A 335 4.77 -46.32 -16.75
C PRO A 335 4.23 -47.71 -17.10
N THR A 336 5.07 -48.71 -16.93
CA THR A 336 4.72 -50.14 -17.03
C THR A 336 4.99 -50.84 -15.70
N ARG A 337 4.72 -52.15 -15.62
CA ARG A 337 5.03 -52.96 -14.41
C ARG A 337 6.50 -52.91 -13.99
N SER A 338 7.42 -52.56 -14.90
CA SER A 338 8.84 -52.40 -14.57
C SER A 338 9.10 -51.23 -13.60
N PHE A 339 8.15 -50.29 -13.47
CA PHE A 339 8.24 -49.11 -12.62
C PHE A 339 7.91 -49.38 -11.14
N ASN A 340 7.54 -50.60 -10.77
CA ASN A 340 7.15 -50.92 -9.39
C ASN A 340 8.23 -50.51 -8.36
N SER A 341 9.51 -50.70 -8.67
CA SER A 341 10.63 -50.29 -7.80
C SER A 341 10.71 -48.77 -7.61
N ILE A 342 10.58 -47.98 -8.68
CA ILE A 342 10.66 -46.52 -8.58
C ILE A 342 9.45 -45.94 -7.86
N PHE A 343 8.24 -46.48 -8.07
CA PHE A 343 7.05 -46.06 -7.32
C PHE A 343 7.19 -46.36 -5.81
N GLN A 344 7.72 -47.53 -5.44
CA GLN A 344 8.00 -47.85 -4.04
C GLN A 344 9.03 -46.90 -3.43
N TYR A 345 10.10 -46.59 -4.17
CA TYR A 345 11.10 -45.60 -3.75
C TYR A 345 10.47 -44.22 -3.52
N ILE A 346 9.72 -43.72 -4.50
CA ILE A 346 9.04 -42.42 -4.44
C ILE A 346 8.07 -42.38 -3.25
N LYS A 347 7.28 -43.45 -3.03
CA LYS A 347 6.34 -43.55 -1.90
C LYS A 347 7.06 -43.49 -0.55
N ASN A 348 8.21 -44.14 -0.42
CA ASN A 348 9.00 -44.16 0.81
C ASN A 348 9.73 -42.83 1.07
N LYS A 349 10.34 -42.23 0.04
CA LYS A 349 11.05 -40.93 0.12
C LYS A 349 10.07 -39.74 0.19
N LYS A 350 8.80 -39.95 -0.19
CA LYS A 350 7.80 -38.90 -0.42
C LYS A 350 8.26 -37.86 -1.44
N SER A 351 8.92 -38.33 -2.51
CA SER A 351 9.40 -37.46 -3.58
C SER A 351 8.25 -36.91 -4.42
N ASN A 352 8.44 -35.71 -4.95
CA ASN A 352 7.54 -35.13 -5.93
C ASN A 352 7.74 -35.82 -7.29
N TYR A 353 6.68 -35.92 -8.09
CA TYR A 353 6.77 -36.55 -9.41
C TYR A 353 5.67 -36.11 -10.38
N LEU A 354 5.95 -36.26 -11.68
CA LEU A 354 4.98 -36.09 -12.77
C LEU A 354 4.82 -37.44 -13.47
N ILE A 355 3.59 -37.96 -13.57
CA ILE A 355 3.26 -39.10 -14.43
C ILE A 355 2.90 -38.58 -15.81
N ILE A 356 3.50 -39.14 -16.85
CA ILE A 356 3.17 -38.84 -18.26
C ILE A 356 2.67 -40.14 -18.87
N THR A 357 1.39 -40.20 -19.26
CA THR A 357 0.78 -41.39 -19.83
C THR A 357 0.69 -41.30 -21.35
N GLY A 358 0.72 -42.46 -22.00
CA GLY A 358 0.59 -42.64 -23.44
C GLY A 358 0.32 -44.11 -23.78
N VAL A 359 0.37 -44.43 -25.07
CA VAL A 359 0.01 -45.75 -25.63
C VAL A 359 0.84 -46.94 -25.11
N ASN A 360 2.00 -46.69 -24.50
CA ASN A 360 2.82 -47.74 -23.89
C ASN A 360 2.53 -47.92 -22.39
N THR A 361 1.61 -47.16 -21.81
CA THR A 361 1.31 -47.19 -20.37
C THR A 361 0.50 -48.43 -20.01
N ASP A 362 0.92 -49.18 -18.99
CA ASP A 362 0.08 -50.23 -18.41
C ASP A 362 -0.87 -49.58 -17.39
N PHE A 363 -2.04 -49.12 -17.87
CA PHE A 363 -3.05 -48.48 -17.01
C PHE A 363 -3.57 -49.40 -15.90
N SER A 364 -3.59 -50.73 -16.11
CA SER A 364 -3.97 -51.66 -15.04
C SER A 364 -2.95 -51.67 -13.92
N PHE A 365 -1.66 -51.55 -14.23
CA PHE A 365 -0.61 -51.37 -13.23
C PHE A 365 -0.67 -49.98 -12.59
N LEU A 366 -0.89 -48.94 -13.39
CA LEU A 366 -0.93 -47.56 -12.91
C LEU A 366 -2.07 -47.34 -11.90
N ASN A 367 -3.25 -47.89 -12.16
CA ASN A 367 -4.40 -47.84 -11.23
C ASN A 367 -4.14 -48.62 -9.91
N GLN A 368 -3.12 -49.50 -9.86
CA GLN A 368 -2.79 -50.27 -8.65
C GLN A 368 -1.68 -49.63 -7.82
N VAL A 369 -0.77 -48.86 -8.44
CA VAL A 369 0.46 -48.39 -7.79
C VAL A 369 0.34 -47.00 -7.17
N GLN A 370 -0.64 -46.22 -7.61
CA GLN A 370 -0.99 -44.90 -7.06
C GLN A 370 -2.50 -44.83 -6.76
N ASP A 371 -2.88 -43.92 -5.86
CA ASP A 371 -4.24 -43.82 -5.30
C ASP A 371 -4.99 -42.53 -5.70
N ASP A 372 -4.35 -41.62 -6.44
CA ASP A 372 -4.87 -40.27 -6.72
C ASP A 372 -5.93 -40.23 -7.82
N PHE A 373 -5.85 -41.15 -8.78
CA PHE A 373 -6.81 -41.27 -9.89
C PHE A 373 -6.93 -42.70 -10.40
N GLU A 374 -8.00 -42.98 -11.13
CA GLU A 374 -8.23 -44.23 -11.85
C GLU A 374 -8.56 -43.93 -13.31
N VAL A 375 -7.90 -44.63 -14.23
CA VAL A 375 -8.14 -44.52 -15.68
C VAL A 375 -9.04 -45.67 -16.12
N GLU A 376 -10.14 -45.37 -16.82
CA GLU A 376 -10.95 -46.41 -17.44
C GLU A 376 -10.19 -47.10 -18.60
N LEU A 377 -10.25 -48.44 -18.64
CA LEU A 377 -9.47 -49.26 -19.57
C LEU A 377 -10.23 -49.55 -20.88
N GLY A 378 -9.48 -49.90 -21.93
CA GLY A 378 -10.05 -50.47 -23.16
C GLY A 378 -10.43 -49.46 -24.25
N TYR A 379 -9.91 -48.24 -24.17
CA TYR A 379 -10.09 -47.21 -25.19
C TYR A 379 -9.02 -47.34 -26.29
N PRO A 380 -9.35 -47.02 -27.57
CA PRO A 380 -8.37 -47.01 -28.64
C PRO A 380 -7.52 -45.74 -28.60
N ALA A 381 -6.29 -45.83 -29.11
CA ALA A 381 -5.44 -44.66 -29.32
C ALA A 381 -6.14 -43.62 -30.22
N GLN A 382 -6.13 -42.38 -29.78
CA GLN A 382 -6.81 -41.26 -30.43
C GLN A 382 -6.03 -39.96 -30.26
N GLU A 383 -6.35 -38.99 -31.11
CA GLU A 383 -5.83 -37.63 -31.04
C GLU A 383 -6.58 -36.84 -29.95
N VAL A 384 -5.82 -36.28 -29.01
CA VAL A 384 -6.32 -35.48 -27.90
C VAL A 384 -5.69 -34.09 -27.96
N PHE A 385 -6.52 -33.06 -27.87
CA PHE A 385 -6.10 -31.66 -27.82
C PHE A 385 -6.15 -31.16 -26.39
N GLY A 386 -5.19 -30.32 -26.01
CA GLY A 386 -5.15 -29.66 -24.71
C GLY A 386 -5.71 -28.25 -24.81
N ARG A 387 -6.59 -27.89 -23.89
CA ARG A 387 -7.10 -26.52 -23.74
C ARG A 387 -6.79 -26.01 -22.35
N LEU A 388 -6.15 -24.84 -22.26
CA LEU A 388 -5.82 -24.24 -20.97
C LEU A 388 -7.08 -23.87 -20.17
N ASN A 389 -7.06 -24.23 -18.89
CA ASN A 389 -8.09 -23.87 -17.95
C ASN A 389 -7.78 -22.50 -17.34
N VAL A 390 -8.54 -21.49 -17.73
CA VAL A 390 -8.41 -20.10 -17.22
C VAL A 390 -8.65 -20.01 -15.70
N GLY A 391 -9.30 -21.02 -15.10
CA GLY A 391 -9.51 -21.11 -13.66
C GLY A 391 -8.30 -21.61 -12.85
N PHE A 392 -7.21 -22.02 -13.49
CA PHE A 392 -6.01 -22.48 -12.81
C PHE A 392 -5.28 -21.33 -12.10
N SER A 393 -5.03 -21.46 -10.79
CA SER A 393 -4.48 -20.37 -9.96
C SER A 393 -3.17 -20.69 -9.24
N ASN A 394 -2.60 -21.89 -9.40
CA ASN A 394 -1.39 -22.28 -8.65
C ASN A 394 -0.12 -21.58 -9.16
N PHE A 395 -0.10 -21.17 -10.42
CA PHE A 395 0.92 -20.29 -11.01
C PHE A 395 0.39 -19.67 -12.30
N ASP A 396 1.06 -18.61 -12.76
CA ASP A 396 0.69 -17.90 -13.98
C ASP A 396 0.91 -18.76 -15.23
N ILE A 397 -0.16 -18.93 -16.01
CA ILE A 397 -0.18 -19.65 -17.30
C ILE A 397 -0.58 -18.73 -18.47
N SER A 398 -0.79 -17.42 -18.24
CA SER A 398 -1.38 -16.51 -19.24
C SER A 398 -0.51 -16.33 -20.48
N ASN A 399 0.80 -16.56 -20.34
CA ASN A 399 1.76 -16.40 -21.43
C ASN A 399 1.87 -17.64 -22.31
N PHE A 400 1.33 -18.79 -21.90
CA PHE A 400 1.35 -20.02 -22.70
C PHE A 400 0.04 -20.15 -23.45
N ASP A 401 0.09 -20.56 -24.72
CA ASP A 401 -1.08 -20.77 -25.56
C ASP A 401 -0.96 -22.11 -26.28
N THR A 402 -2.05 -22.87 -26.27
CA THR A 402 -2.16 -24.17 -26.94
C THR A 402 -2.97 -24.06 -28.24
N ASP A 403 -3.49 -22.88 -28.58
CA ASP A 403 -4.22 -22.65 -29.82
C ASP A 403 -3.31 -22.97 -31.02
N SER A 404 -3.82 -23.79 -31.93
CA SER A 404 -3.10 -24.30 -33.10
C SER A 404 -1.95 -25.28 -32.82
N PHE A 405 -1.84 -25.83 -31.60
CA PHE A 405 -0.90 -26.93 -31.36
C PHE A 405 -1.39 -28.24 -31.95
N PRO A 406 -0.48 -29.09 -32.47
CA PRO A 406 -0.86 -30.41 -32.98
C PRO A 406 -1.39 -31.28 -31.83
N PRO A 407 -2.29 -32.24 -32.12
CA PRO A 407 -2.80 -33.13 -31.09
C PRO A 407 -1.69 -34.01 -30.49
N LEU A 408 -1.92 -34.43 -29.26
CA LEU A 408 -1.17 -35.50 -28.59
C LEU A 408 -1.86 -36.85 -28.85
N THR A 409 -1.11 -37.93 -28.62
CA THR A 409 -1.63 -39.30 -28.76
C THR A 409 -1.92 -39.89 -27.38
N SER A 410 -3.13 -40.41 -27.17
CA SER A 410 -3.50 -41.11 -25.93
C SER A 410 -4.56 -42.19 -26.19
N ASP A 411 -4.49 -43.27 -25.43
CA ASP A 411 -5.48 -44.33 -25.31
C ASP A 411 -6.09 -44.41 -23.89
N ALA A 412 -5.87 -43.37 -23.07
CA ALA A 412 -6.50 -43.25 -21.76
C ALA A 412 -8.02 -43.07 -21.90
N GLY A 413 -8.79 -43.83 -21.13
CA GLY A 413 -10.21 -43.57 -20.94
C GLY A 413 -10.48 -42.40 -20.00
N PRO A 414 -11.77 -42.11 -19.73
CA PRO A 414 -12.17 -41.14 -18.70
C PRO A 414 -11.47 -41.37 -17.37
N LEU A 415 -11.08 -40.27 -16.72
CA LEU A 415 -10.42 -40.25 -15.42
C LEU A 415 -11.45 -40.12 -14.29
N VAL A 416 -11.32 -40.98 -13.27
CA VAL A 416 -11.97 -40.82 -11.97
C VAL A 416 -10.91 -40.33 -10.99
N ILE A 417 -11.08 -39.13 -10.43
CA ILE A 417 -10.09 -38.53 -9.54
C ILE A 417 -10.53 -38.67 -8.09
N ASN A 418 -9.63 -39.20 -7.25
CA ASN A 418 -9.89 -39.56 -5.85
C ASN A 418 -9.24 -38.60 -4.85
N SER A 419 -8.26 -37.81 -5.27
CA SER A 419 -7.55 -36.80 -4.46
C SER A 419 -7.94 -35.37 -4.86
N PRO A 420 -7.87 -34.37 -3.96
CA PRO A 420 -7.97 -32.96 -4.35
C PRO A 420 -6.94 -32.61 -5.43
N PHE A 421 -7.39 -31.90 -6.46
CA PHE A 421 -6.60 -31.62 -7.66
C PHE A 421 -7.01 -30.30 -8.30
N ASP A 422 -6.08 -29.71 -9.04
CA ASP A 422 -6.33 -28.56 -9.90
C ASP A 422 -6.03 -28.92 -11.35
N VAL A 423 -6.96 -28.59 -12.24
CA VAL A 423 -6.83 -28.83 -13.69
C VAL A 423 -6.14 -27.64 -14.33
N LEU A 424 -4.97 -27.89 -14.94
CA LEU A 424 -4.26 -26.91 -15.74
C LEU A 424 -4.74 -26.93 -17.19
N MET A 425 -4.92 -28.11 -17.78
CA MET A 425 -5.45 -28.28 -19.13
C MET A 425 -6.56 -29.32 -19.17
N ASP A 426 -7.66 -29.00 -19.83
CA ASP A 426 -8.74 -29.93 -20.18
C ASP A 426 -8.41 -30.67 -21.49
N SER A 427 -8.93 -31.89 -21.62
CA SER A 427 -8.86 -32.67 -22.86
C SER A 427 -10.03 -32.36 -23.79
N GLU A 428 -9.72 -32.23 -25.07
CA GLU A 428 -10.69 -32.05 -26.15
C GLU A 428 -10.48 -33.11 -27.23
N ILE A 429 -11.56 -33.77 -27.66
CA ILE A 429 -11.55 -34.78 -28.72
C ILE A 429 -12.54 -34.35 -29.79
N LYS A 430 -12.08 -34.22 -31.04
CA LYS A 430 -12.91 -33.85 -32.21
C LYS A 430 -13.75 -32.57 -31.98
N GLY A 431 -13.19 -31.55 -31.32
CA GLY A 431 -13.92 -30.30 -31.10
C GLY A 431 -14.78 -30.25 -29.82
N VAL A 432 -14.79 -31.32 -29.02
CA VAL A 432 -15.66 -31.47 -27.85
C VAL A 432 -14.83 -31.66 -26.59
N ASN A 433 -15.00 -30.77 -25.61
CA ASN A 433 -14.43 -30.94 -24.28
C ASN A 433 -15.11 -32.15 -23.62
N ILE A 434 -14.30 -33.14 -23.25
CA ILE A 434 -14.79 -34.40 -22.66
C ILE A 434 -14.86 -34.37 -21.12
N ASN A 435 -14.63 -33.19 -20.51
CA ASN A 435 -14.57 -32.96 -19.07
C ASN A 435 -13.61 -33.91 -18.33
N SER A 436 -12.55 -34.33 -19.02
CA SER A 436 -11.45 -35.10 -18.45
C SER A 436 -10.20 -34.25 -18.55
N PRO A 437 -9.36 -34.14 -17.50
CA PRO A 437 -8.19 -33.31 -17.56
C PRO A 437 -7.07 -33.96 -18.38
N MET A 438 -6.36 -33.13 -19.15
CA MET A 438 -5.13 -33.51 -19.85
C MET A 438 -3.90 -33.27 -18.96
N LEU A 439 -3.88 -32.16 -18.21
CA LEU A 439 -2.81 -31.88 -17.24
C LEU A 439 -3.43 -31.45 -15.93
N SER A 440 -3.14 -32.21 -14.88
CA SER A 440 -3.57 -31.91 -13.51
C SER A 440 -2.38 -31.89 -12.57
N VAL A 441 -2.52 -31.12 -11.49
CA VAL A 441 -1.62 -31.15 -10.35
C VAL A 441 -2.38 -31.54 -9.08
N PHE A 442 -1.68 -32.24 -8.20
CA PHE A 442 -2.17 -32.69 -6.91
C PHE A 442 -1.19 -32.23 -5.86
N GLU A 443 -1.67 -31.71 -4.75
CA GLU A 443 -0.81 -31.32 -3.63
C GLU A 443 -1.40 -31.74 -2.28
N ASN A 444 -0.50 -32.03 -1.35
CA ASN A 444 -0.80 -32.08 0.08
C ASN A 444 0.40 -31.56 0.88
N ASP A 445 0.35 -31.62 2.21
CA ASP A 445 1.41 -31.07 3.07
C ASP A 445 2.79 -31.75 2.93
N SER A 446 2.88 -32.88 2.21
CA SER A 446 4.10 -33.70 2.08
C SER A 446 4.64 -33.82 0.67
N TRP A 447 3.80 -33.74 -0.36
CA TRP A 447 4.20 -33.95 -1.75
C TRP A 447 3.42 -33.08 -2.73
N LYS A 448 4.02 -32.89 -3.90
CA LYS A 448 3.37 -32.37 -5.10
C LYS A 448 3.50 -33.40 -6.21
N LYS A 449 2.40 -33.66 -6.89
CA LYS A 449 2.33 -34.59 -8.02
C LYS A 449 1.69 -33.92 -9.22
N GLY A 450 2.00 -34.44 -10.41
CA GLY A 450 1.28 -34.09 -11.62
C GLY A 450 0.87 -35.33 -12.41
N LEU A 451 -0.18 -35.17 -13.21
CA LEU A 451 -0.60 -36.12 -14.23
C LEU A 451 -0.69 -35.40 -15.58
N TRP A 452 0.04 -35.90 -16.56
CA TRP A 452 -0.02 -35.49 -17.96
C TRP A 452 -0.55 -36.64 -18.81
N VAL A 453 -1.63 -36.41 -19.54
CA VAL A 453 -2.27 -37.40 -20.41
C VAL A 453 -1.94 -37.09 -21.87
N GLY A 454 -1.17 -37.97 -22.49
CA GLY A 454 -0.84 -37.93 -23.91
C GLY A 454 0.66 -37.74 -24.17
N THR A 455 1.12 -38.35 -25.26
CA THR A 455 2.50 -38.27 -25.77
C THR A 455 2.54 -37.50 -27.09
N ASP A 456 3.74 -37.30 -27.65
CA ASP A 456 4.05 -36.42 -28.78
C ASP A 456 4.22 -34.93 -28.40
N ILE A 457 4.57 -34.64 -27.14
CA ILE A 457 4.80 -33.27 -26.68
C ILE A 457 5.96 -32.56 -27.41
N TRP A 458 6.89 -33.32 -27.98
CA TRP A 458 7.95 -32.79 -28.85
C TRP A 458 7.38 -31.96 -30.01
N ARG A 459 6.18 -32.29 -30.49
CA ARG A 459 5.49 -31.55 -31.55
C ARG A 459 5.03 -30.19 -31.09
N TRP A 460 4.64 -30.03 -29.83
CA TRP A 460 4.27 -28.72 -29.25
C TRP A 460 5.49 -27.80 -29.17
N ARG A 461 6.62 -28.31 -28.69
CA ARG A 461 7.89 -27.56 -28.67
C ARG A 461 8.33 -27.14 -30.08
N ALA A 462 8.19 -28.04 -31.06
CA ALA A 462 8.48 -27.74 -32.45
C ALA A 462 7.51 -26.70 -33.04
N GLN A 463 6.21 -26.82 -32.74
CA GLN A 463 5.19 -25.87 -33.21
C GLN A 463 5.40 -24.47 -32.64
N THR A 464 5.82 -24.37 -31.38
CA THR A 464 6.18 -23.09 -30.74
C THR A 464 7.25 -22.35 -31.54
N TYR A 465 8.33 -23.04 -31.91
CA TYR A 465 9.38 -22.48 -32.76
C TYR A 465 8.90 -22.09 -34.15
N ARG A 466 7.96 -22.85 -34.73
CA ARG A 466 7.35 -22.49 -36.02
C ARG A 466 6.49 -21.23 -35.93
N ASN A 467 5.84 -21.00 -34.79
CA ASN A 467 4.96 -19.86 -34.58
C ASN A 467 5.75 -18.57 -34.33
N THR A 468 6.81 -18.62 -33.50
CA THR A 468 7.49 -17.41 -33.01
C THR A 468 8.97 -17.32 -33.39
N GLY A 469 9.57 -18.38 -33.92
CA GLY A 469 11.02 -18.46 -34.15
C GLY A 469 11.85 -18.76 -32.88
N GLU A 470 11.20 -18.99 -31.75
CA GLU A 470 11.84 -19.24 -30.45
C GLU A 470 11.20 -20.42 -29.71
N PHE A 471 11.95 -21.04 -28.79
CA PHE A 471 11.42 -22.09 -27.90
C PHE A 471 10.97 -21.54 -26.53
N SER A 472 11.22 -20.26 -26.26
CA SER A 472 11.09 -19.59 -24.96
C SER A 472 9.73 -19.79 -24.30
N ASN A 473 8.65 -19.77 -25.08
CA ASN A 473 7.28 -19.93 -24.59
C ASN A 473 7.01 -21.32 -23.99
N PHE A 474 7.28 -22.39 -24.75
CA PHE A 474 7.13 -23.77 -24.30
C PHE A 474 8.12 -24.13 -23.19
N ASP A 475 9.38 -23.72 -23.36
CA ASP A 475 10.44 -23.99 -22.39
C ASP A 475 10.14 -23.28 -21.05
N GLY A 476 9.57 -22.06 -21.09
CA GLY A 476 9.12 -21.31 -19.91
C GLY A 476 7.91 -21.93 -19.22
N PHE A 477 6.92 -22.42 -19.97
CA PHE A 477 5.78 -23.15 -19.42
C PHE A 477 6.22 -24.42 -18.68
N LEU A 478 6.99 -25.28 -19.34
CA LEU A 478 7.52 -26.49 -18.71
C LEU A 478 8.43 -26.15 -17.54
N GLY A 479 9.21 -25.08 -17.67
CA GLY A 479 10.07 -24.59 -16.61
C GLY A 479 9.31 -24.15 -15.36
N THR A 480 8.13 -23.56 -15.54
CA THR A 480 7.24 -23.17 -14.43
C THR A 480 6.60 -24.40 -13.79
N LEU A 481 6.17 -25.38 -14.60
CA LEU A 481 5.63 -26.65 -14.10
C LEU A 481 6.66 -27.41 -13.25
N VAL A 482 7.92 -27.52 -13.73
CA VAL A 482 9.01 -28.14 -12.96
C VAL A 482 9.22 -27.42 -11.64
N ARG A 483 9.28 -26.08 -11.64
CA ARG A 483 9.45 -25.28 -10.41
C ARG A 483 8.32 -25.52 -9.41
N TYR A 484 7.08 -25.53 -9.89
CA TYR A 484 5.92 -25.76 -9.03
C TYR A 484 6.01 -27.14 -8.38
N LEU A 485 6.31 -28.18 -9.16
CA LEU A 485 6.39 -29.56 -8.70
C LEU A 485 7.67 -29.85 -7.88
N SER A 486 8.79 -29.16 -8.10
CA SER A 486 10.01 -29.34 -7.30
C SER A 486 9.98 -28.59 -5.97
N GLY A 487 9.07 -27.62 -5.82
CA GLY A 487 8.91 -26.85 -4.59
C GLY A 487 8.44 -27.69 -3.39
N SER A 488 8.74 -27.19 -2.18
CA SER A 488 8.25 -27.77 -0.92
C SER A 488 6.72 -27.78 -0.90
N ALA A 489 6.16 -28.92 -0.50
CA ALA A 489 4.71 -29.09 -0.30
C ALA A 489 4.26 -28.60 1.09
N LYS A 490 5.20 -28.37 2.01
CA LYS A 490 4.90 -27.95 3.38
C LYS A 490 4.47 -26.49 3.39
N LYS A 491 3.22 -26.25 3.79
CA LYS A 491 2.73 -24.89 4.09
C LYS A 491 3.61 -24.27 5.17
N GLU A 492 4.21 -23.13 4.84
CA GLU A 492 5.09 -22.41 5.75
C GLU A 492 4.28 -21.81 6.90
N ARG A 493 4.69 -22.12 8.14
CA ARG A 493 4.06 -21.60 9.36
C ARG A 493 4.61 -20.24 9.77
N LEU A 494 5.71 -19.80 9.19
CA LEU A 494 6.30 -18.48 9.40
C LEU A 494 6.60 -17.87 8.03
N ASN A 495 5.95 -16.77 7.70
CA ASN A 495 6.20 -16.01 6.47
C ASN A 495 6.74 -14.63 6.84
N LEU A 496 7.66 -14.13 6.01
CA LEU A 496 8.27 -12.82 6.17
C LEU A 496 7.97 -12.00 4.92
N GLU A 497 7.65 -10.73 5.10
CA GLU A 497 7.44 -9.78 4.02
C GLU A 497 8.28 -8.52 4.32
N TYR A 498 9.18 -8.21 3.39
CA TYR A 498 10.15 -7.12 3.49
C TYR A 498 10.67 -6.74 2.09
N ASN A 499 11.13 -5.50 1.95
CA ASN A 499 11.83 -5.05 0.75
C ASN A 499 13.33 -5.35 0.86
N SER A 500 13.94 -5.70 -0.27
CA SER A 500 15.39 -5.92 -0.35
C SER A 500 16.20 -4.61 -0.31
N LEU A 501 15.57 -3.48 -0.66
CA LEU A 501 16.12 -2.12 -0.56
C LEU A 501 15.11 -1.19 0.12
N TYR A 502 15.59 -0.40 1.08
CA TYR A 502 14.86 0.73 1.65
C TYR A 502 15.57 2.04 1.29
N GLU A 503 14.81 2.97 0.72
CA GLU A 503 15.28 4.31 0.36
C GLU A 503 15.27 5.21 1.60
N GLY A 504 16.35 5.16 2.37
CA GLY A 504 16.46 5.83 3.66
C GLY A 504 15.85 5.01 4.81
N SER A 505 16.20 5.39 6.05
CA SER A 505 15.80 4.64 7.23
C SER A 505 14.31 4.73 7.53
N ASN A 506 13.67 5.87 7.26
CA ASN A 506 12.31 6.22 7.72
C ASN A 506 11.17 5.30 7.22
N ALA A 507 11.44 4.33 6.35
CA ALA A 507 10.44 3.40 5.79
C ALA A 507 10.81 1.92 5.97
N ALA A 508 11.83 1.61 6.77
CA ALA A 508 12.29 0.24 6.96
C ALA A 508 11.37 -0.53 7.91
N ILE A 509 10.48 -1.35 7.36
CA ILE A 509 9.54 -2.18 8.11
C ILE A 509 9.63 -3.62 7.63
N ILE A 510 9.79 -4.55 8.56
CA ILE A 510 9.72 -5.99 8.28
C ILE A 510 8.48 -6.55 8.96
N THR A 511 7.67 -7.28 8.19
CA THR A 511 6.47 -7.94 8.72
C THR A 511 6.62 -9.45 8.69
N ALA A 512 5.93 -10.11 9.61
CA ALA A 512 5.91 -11.56 9.72
C ALA A 512 4.50 -12.06 10.03
N THR A 513 4.11 -13.19 9.44
CA THR A 513 2.90 -13.93 9.83
C THR A 513 3.28 -15.29 10.36
N TYR A 514 2.74 -15.65 11.53
CA TYR A 514 2.97 -16.94 12.16
C TYR A 514 1.65 -17.68 12.36
N PHE A 515 1.65 -18.97 12.00
CA PHE A 515 0.53 -19.86 12.12
C PHE A 515 0.82 -21.01 13.09
N ASP A 516 -0.16 -21.35 13.92
CA ASP A 516 -0.10 -22.50 14.80
C ASP A 516 -0.09 -23.83 14.02
N LYS A 517 -0.17 -24.96 14.73
CA LYS A 517 -0.21 -26.29 14.09
C LYS A 517 -1.51 -26.57 13.34
N ALA A 518 -2.55 -25.77 13.59
CA ALA A 518 -3.84 -25.82 12.89
C ALA A 518 -3.91 -24.80 11.73
N TYR A 519 -2.80 -24.12 11.41
CA TYR A 519 -2.71 -23.10 10.37
C TYR A 519 -3.60 -21.87 10.60
N LEU A 520 -3.90 -21.57 11.86
CA LEU A 520 -4.56 -20.33 12.25
C LEU A 520 -3.52 -19.34 12.76
N PHE A 521 -3.73 -18.06 12.45
CA PHE A 521 -2.86 -16.99 12.95
C PHE A 521 -2.87 -17.04 14.49
N ASP A 522 -1.68 -17.14 15.09
CA ASP A 522 -1.53 -17.17 16.54
C ASP A 522 -1.12 -15.78 17.04
N PRO A 523 -2.03 -15.02 17.69
CA PRO A 523 -1.72 -13.71 18.25
C PRO A 523 -0.91 -13.76 19.56
N ASN A 524 -0.72 -14.94 20.15
CA ASN A 524 0.01 -15.10 21.42
C ASN A 524 1.48 -15.51 21.21
N ALA A 525 1.88 -15.77 19.97
CA ALA A 525 3.26 -16.10 19.65
C ALA A 525 4.17 -14.88 19.90
N ILE A 526 5.39 -15.13 20.37
CA ILE A 526 6.41 -14.09 20.55
C ILE A 526 7.44 -14.28 19.45
N LEU A 527 7.54 -13.29 18.56
CA LEU A 527 8.55 -13.27 17.50
C LEU A 527 9.66 -12.29 17.88
N ASN A 528 10.91 -12.75 17.76
CA ASN A 528 12.08 -11.91 17.93
C ASN A 528 12.82 -11.79 16.61
N ILE A 529 13.19 -10.57 16.24
CA ILE A 529 14.06 -10.27 15.10
C ILE A 529 15.44 -9.88 15.62
N THR A 530 16.47 -10.58 15.13
CA THR A 530 17.88 -10.26 15.37
C THR A 530 18.47 -9.69 14.08
N LEU A 531 18.98 -8.47 14.15
CA LEU A 531 19.53 -7.70 13.03
C LEU A 531 21.05 -7.60 13.19
N THR A 532 21.80 -7.85 12.12
CA THR A 532 23.27 -7.78 12.09
C THR A 532 23.71 -6.84 10.97
N HIS A 533 24.41 -5.76 11.32
CA HIS A 533 24.98 -4.84 10.34
C HIS A 533 26.31 -5.40 9.81
N LEU A 534 26.39 -5.69 8.50
CA LEU A 534 27.48 -6.47 7.92
C LEU A 534 28.85 -5.79 8.02
N ASP A 535 28.91 -4.46 7.83
CA ASP A 535 30.19 -3.73 7.88
C ASP A 535 30.76 -3.60 9.30
N SER A 536 29.89 -3.41 10.28
CA SER A 536 30.30 -3.18 11.68
C SER A 536 30.31 -4.45 12.55
N GLY A 537 29.67 -5.52 12.09
CA GLY A 537 29.39 -6.73 12.86
C GLY A 537 28.44 -6.56 14.05
N ARG A 538 27.89 -5.35 14.29
CA ARG A 538 27.00 -5.07 15.41
C ARG A 538 25.67 -5.79 15.22
N SER A 539 25.27 -6.56 16.23
CA SER A 539 23.98 -7.24 16.27
C SER A 539 23.05 -6.64 17.32
N THR A 540 21.77 -6.52 16.99
CA THR A 540 20.71 -6.05 17.91
C THR A 540 19.50 -6.95 17.79
N SER A 541 18.86 -7.29 18.91
CA SER A 541 17.65 -8.12 18.92
C SER A 541 16.47 -7.33 19.47
N ARG A 542 15.30 -7.50 18.87
CA ARG A 542 14.06 -6.80 19.20
C ARG A 542 12.87 -7.76 19.09
N SER A 543 11.86 -7.55 19.91
CA SER A 543 10.58 -8.27 19.77
C SER A 543 9.71 -7.56 18.73
N MET A 544 9.02 -8.32 17.89
CA MET A 544 8.10 -7.80 16.88
C MET A 544 6.75 -7.47 17.53
N ALA A 545 6.20 -6.29 17.23
CA ALA A 545 4.91 -5.86 17.74
C ALA A 545 3.75 -6.50 16.96
N ILE A 546 2.73 -7.00 17.66
CA ILE A 546 1.54 -7.53 17.01
C ILE A 546 0.66 -6.39 16.47
N LYS A 547 0.24 -6.54 15.21
CA LYS A 547 -0.82 -5.76 14.56
C LYS A 547 -1.92 -6.71 14.09
N ASN A 548 -2.97 -6.15 13.47
CA ASN A 548 -4.18 -6.90 13.13
C ASN A 548 -3.89 -8.00 12.07
N GLY A 549 -3.55 -9.21 12.52
CA GLY A 549 -3.28 -10.39 11.69
C GLY A 549 -1.81 -10.62 11.31
N TYR A 550 -0.85 -9.86 11.85
CA TYR A 550 0.58 -10.01 11.57
C TYR A 550 1.46 -9.38 12.67
N TYR A 551 2.77 -9.63 12.62
CA TYR A 551 3.79 -9.05 13.48
C TYR A 551 4.65 -8.05 12.69
N GLU A 552 5.08 -6.97 13.32
CA GLU A 552 5.83 -5.88 12.68
C GLU A 552 7.07 -5.49 13.49
N ALA A 553 8.19 -5.28 12.81
CA ALA A 553 9.37 -4.64 13.35
C ALA A 553 9.62 -3.32 12.61
N ASP A 554 9.55 -2.21 13.35
CA ASP A 554 9.97 -0.90 12.88
C ASP A 554 11.49 -0.77 13.02
N LEU A 555 12.15 -0.57 11.89
CA LEU A 555 13.61 -0.47 11.75
C LEU A 555 14.05 0.95 11.37
N SER A 556 13.19 1.95 11.58
CA SER A 556 13.41 3.32 11.12
C SER A 556 14.60 4.04 11.76
N ASP A 557 15.10 3.51 12.87
CA ASP A 557 16.24 4.01 13.62
C ASP A 557 17.60 3.41 13.17
N LEU A 558 17.59 2.48 12.21
CA LEU A 558 18.81 1.91 11.65
C LEU A 558 19.56 2.92 10.78
N ALA A 559 20.89 2.87 10.85
CA ALA A 559 21.73 3.64 9.95
C ALA A 559 21.75 3.02 8.54
N PRO A 560 22.02 3.81 7.48
CA PRO A 560 22.27 3.27 6.16
C PRO A 560 23.37 2.19 6.17
N GLY A 561 23.17 1.13 5.38
CA GLY A 561 24.09 0.00 5.30
C GLY A 561 23.43 -1.32 4.93
N ASP A 562 24.23 -2.38 4.89
CA ASP A 562 23.80 -3.73 4.53
C ASP A 562 23.52 -4.55 5.80
N TYR A 563 22.35 -5.20 5.85
CA TYR A 563 21.87 -5.92 7.03
C TYR A 563 21.47 -7.36 6.70
N GLU A 564 21.82 -8.27 7.61
CA GLU A 564 21.20 -9.60 7.71
C GLU A 564 20.29 -9.65 8.91
N PHE A 565 19.22 -10.45 8.83
CA PHE A 565 18.32 -10.63 9.95
C PHE A 565 17.82 -12.05 10.09
N LEU A 566 17.42 -12.39 11.32
CA LEU A 566 16.89 -13.68 11.73
C LEU A 566 15.65 -13.45 12.58
N VAL A 567 14.49 -13.94 12.11
CA VAL A 567 13.24 -13.95 12.87
C VAL A 567 13.02 -15.34 13.45
N GLU A 568 12.85 -15.40 14.77
CA GLU A 568 12.64 -16.65 15.53
C GLU A 568 11.32 -16.58 16.29
N VAL A 569 10.60 -17.72 16.32
CA VAL A 569 9.42 -17.89 17.16
C VAL A 569 9.85 -18.46 18.51
N VAL A 570 9.70 -17.68 19.57
CA VAL A 570 10.15 -18.10 20.91
C VAL A 570 9.39 -19.34 21.36
N GLY A 571 10.13 -20.41 21.67
CA GLY A 571 9.57 -21.69 22.14
C GLY A 571 9.30 -22.72 21.04
N GLU A 572 9.50 -22.38 19.76
CA GLU A 572 9.42 -23.31 18.63
C GLU A 572 10.76 -23.35 17.87
N GLU A 573 11.09 -24.48 17.25
CA GLU A 573 12.27 -24.59 16.35
C GLU A 573 11.96 -24.03 14.95
N ILE A 574 11.36 -22.83 14.90
CA ILE A 574 10.96 -22.17 13.66
C ILE A 574 11.66 -20.82 13.57
N ALA A 575 12.47 -20.67 12.53
CA ALA A 575 13.17 -19.45 12.25
C ALA A 575 13.28 -19.21 10.74
N LYS A 576 13.30 -17.94 10.34
CA LYS A 576 13.59 -17.53 8.96
C LYS A 576 14.63 -16.41 8.93
N LYS A 577 15.46 -16.43 7.91
CA LYS A 577 16.50 -15.43 7.67
C LYS A 577 16.18 -14.62 6.43
N GLY A 578 16.69 -13.41 6.38
CA GLY A 578 16.67 -12.55 5.20
C GLY A 578 17.79 -11.53 5.27
N SER A 579 17.92 -10.74 4.20
CA SER A 579 18.84 -9.62 4.14
C SER A 579 18.23 -8.45 3.38
N PHE A 580 18.65 -7.23 3.71
CA PHE A 580 18.18 -6.01 3.07
C PHE A 580 19.26 -4.93 3.14
N VAL A 581 19.12 -3.91 2.30
CA VAL A 581 19.99 -2.74 2.26
C VAL A 581 19.18 -1.50 2.60
N ILE A 582 19.69 -0.67 3.49
CA ILE A 582 19.18 0.70 3.72
C ILE A 582 20.12 1.65 2.98
N SER A 583 19.61 2.31 1.94
CA SER A 583 20.38 3.31 1.21
C SER A 583 20.51 4.60 2.04
N ASP A 584 21.63 5.32 1.91
CA ASP A 584 21.80 6.68 2.45
C ASP A 584 21.10 7.69 1.53
N PHE A 585 19.82 7.44 1.28
CA PHE A 585 19.00 8.22 0.38
C PHE A 585 18.20 9.24 1.18
N ASP A 586 18.41 10.50 0.86
CA ASP A 586 17.68 11.64 1.42
C ASP A 586 17.03 12.41 0.27
N LEU A 587 15.71 12.44 0.27
CA LEU A 587 14.91 13.06 -0.78
C LEU A 587 15.06 14.59 -0.79
N GLU A 588 15.32 15.22 0.37
CA GLU A 588 15.57 16.67 0.45
C GLU A 588 16.91 17.05 -0.18
N LYS A 589 17.91 16.16 -0.13
CA LYS A 589 19.22 16.39 -0.74
C LYS A 589 19.22 16.23 -2.26
N GLN A 590 18.08 15.91 -2.89
CA GLN A 590 17.98 15.84 -4.35
C GLN A 590 17.88 17.22 -5.01
N PHE A 591 17.49 18.26 -4.26
CA PHE A 591 17.29 19.61 -4.79
C PHE A 591 18.45 20.53 -4.43
N VAL A 592 18.85 21.39 -5.37
CA VAL A 592 19.98 22.35 -5.21
C VAL A 592 19.49 23.78 -4.98
N SER A 593 18.37 24.12 -5.60
CA SER A 593 17.81 25.47 -5.63
C SER A 593 16.34 25.45 -5.24
N SER A 594 15.86 26.54 -4.68
CA SER A 594 14.45 26.75 -4.37
C SER A 594 13.60 26.85 -5.64
N ASP A 595 12.43 26.21 -5.65
CA ASP A 595 11.47 26.25 -6.76
C ASP A 595 10.50 27.44 -6.61
N TYR A 596 11.04 28.65 -6.78
CA TYR A 596 10.25 29.88 -6.73
C TYR A 596 9.15 29.92 -7.81
N LYS A 597 9.31 29.18 -8.92
CA LYS A 597 8.35 29.17 -10.02
C LYS A 597 7.07 28.43 -9.64
N LYS A 598 7.20 27.28 -8.97
CA LYS A 598 6.02 26.57 -8.46
C LYS A 598 5.33 27.33 -7.33
N MET A 599 6.09 27.99 -6.45
CA MET A 599 5.54 28.87 -5.42
C MET A 599 4.73 30.03 -6.02
N ALA A 600 5.29 30.70 -7.03
CA ALA A 600 4.57 31.73 -7.78
C ALA A 600 3.31 31.20 -8.47
N LEU A 601 3.40 30.04 -9.12
CA LEU A 601 2.26 29.39 -9.78
C LEU A 601 1.13 29.04 -8.79
N LEU A 602 1.46 28.58 -7.59
CA LEU A 602 0.49 28.33 -6.52
C LEU A 602 -0.23 29.62 -6.09
N ALA A 603 0.55 30.68 -5.86
CA ALA A 603 0.00 31.98 -5.48
C ALA A 603 -0.95 32.50 -6.58
N ASP A 604 -0.52 32.48 -7.84
CA ASP A 604 -1.32 32.93 -8.98
C ASP A 604 -2.62 32.12 -9.15
N ASN A 605 -2.53 30.78 -9.05
CA ASN A 605 -3.69 29.88 -9.18
C ASN A 605 -4.75 30.06 -8.07
N THR A 606 -4.38 30.70 -6.96
CA THR A 606 -5.26 30.97 -5.82
C THR A 606 -5.62 32.45 -5.67
N GLY A 607 -5.13 33.32 -6.56
CA GLY A 607 -5.38 34.76 -6.53
C GLY A 607 -4.56 35.51 -5.47
N GLY A 608 -3.47 34.92 -5.00
CA GLY A 608 -2.49 35.53 -4.09
C GLY A 608 -1.31 36.13 -4.82
N SER A 609 -0.19 36.29 -4.11
CA SER A 609 1.06 36.81 -4.67
C SER A 609 2.25 36.13 -3.98
N SER A 610 3.36 36.03 -4.72
CA SER A 610 4.61 35.44 -4.23
C SER A 610 5.63 36.51 -3.88
N TYR A 611 6.35 36.29 -2.78
CA TYR A 611 7.32 37.22 -2.21
C TYR A 611 8.62 36.49 -1.86
N PHE A 612 9.65 37.28 -1.60
CA PHE A 612 10.92 36.85 -1.04
C PHE A 612 11.12 37.42 0.38
N PRO A 613 12.08 36.91 1.17
CA PRO A 613 12.27 37.32 2.57
C PRO A 613 12.50 38.83 2.77
N ASP A 614 13.11 39.49 1.79
CA ASP A 614 13.34 40.94 1.77
C ASP A 614 12.07 41.76 1.50
N GLN A 615 11.01 41.13 0.97
CA GLN A 615 9.73 41.75 0.63
C GLN A 615 8.65 41.53 1.70
N ILE A 616 9.00 41.01 2.86
CA ILE A 616 8.05 40.71 3.95
C ILE A 616 7.23 41.92 4.40
N ASP A 617 7.82 43.12 4.41
CA ASP A 617 7.12 44.34 4.80
C ASP A 617 6.08 44.75 3.73
N VAL A 618 6.31 44.40 2.45
CA VAL A 618 5.33 44.58 1.37
C VAL A 618 4.19 43.58 1.54
N LEU A 619 4.48 42.31 1.79
CA LEU A 619 3.48 41.27 2.07
C LEU A 619 2.56 41.65 3.24
N ILE A 620 3.14 42.12 4.36
CA ILE A 620 2.37 42.56 5.54
C ILE A 620 1.39 43.67 5.15
N ASN A 621 1.84 44.65 4.37
CA ASN A 621 0.99 45.74 3.90
C ASN A 621 -0.09 45.26 2.94
N ASP A 622 0.23 44.37 2.00
CA ASP A 622 -0.73 43.84 1.02
C ASP A 622 -1.86 43.06 1.70
N ILE A 623 -1.54 42.22 2.69
CA ILE A 623 -2.55 41.50 3.48
C ILE A 623 -3.35 42.48 4.36
N SER A 624 -2.67 43.42 5.03
CA SER A 624 -3.29 44.36 5.97
C SER A 624 -4.11 45.45 5.30
N ALA A 625 -3.92 45.73 4.01
CA ALA A 625 -4.69 46.72 3.24
C ALA A 625 -5.82 46.09 2.41
N ASN A 626 -5.86 44.75 2.29
CA ASN A 626 -6.83 44.08 1.46
C ASN A 626 -8.25 44.15 2.06
N ASN A 627 -9.19 44.72 1.31
CA ASN A 627 -10.58 44.93 1.74
C ASN A 627 -11.44 43.65 1.69
N ASN A 628 -10.92 42.55 1.13
CA ASN A 628 -11.64 41.27 1.07
C ASN A 628 -11.68 40.55 2.43
N TYR A 629 -10.88 40.98 3.41
CA TYR A 629 -10.79 40.36 4.73
C TYR A 629 -11.33 41.27 5.84
N VAL A 630 -12.65 41.44 5.89
CA VAL A 630 -13.31 42.26 6.91
C VAL A 630 -13.94 41.38 8.02
N PRO A 631 -13.86 41.79 9.31
CA PRO A 631 -14.56 41.11 10.37
C PRO A 631 -16.07 41.03 10.12
N ILE A 632 -16.65 39.85 10.29
CA ILE A 632 -18.10 39.64 10.15
C ILE A 632 -18.75 39.63 11.53
N GLN A 633 -19.90 40.31 11.65
CA GLN A 633 -20.70 40.27 12.86
C GLN A 633 -21.66 39.09 12.79
N LYS A 634 -21.51 38.12 13.70
CA LYS A 634 -22.38 36.95 13.80
C LYS A 634 -23.40 37.17 14.89
N SER A 635 -24.69 37.05 14.55
CA SER A 635 -25.78 37.06 15.53
C SER A 635 -26.05 35.63 16.00
N VAL A 636 -25.98 35.39 17.30
CA VAL A 636 -26.47 34.17 17.93
C VAL A 636 -27.80 34.51 18.59
N GLU A 637 -28.88 33.92 18.08
CA GLU A 637 -30.21 34.03 18.69
C GLU A 637 -30.40 32.88 19.68
N ASN A 638 -30.49 33.21 20.97
CA ASN A 638 -30.83 32.25 22.01
C ASN A 638 -32.35 32.32 22.27
N ILE A 639 -33.06 31.24 21.96
CA ILE A 639 -34.51 31.12 22.12
C ILE A 639 -34.78 30.28 23.36
N VAL A 640 -35.25 30.90 24.44
CA VAL A 640 -35.62 30.21 25.67
C VAL A 640 -37.13 30.00 25.67
N SER A 641 -37.55 28.73 25.73
CA SER A 641 -38.96 28.36 25.85
C SER A 641 -39.41 28.45 27.30
N LEU A 642 -40.62 28.97 27.53
CA LEU A 642 -41.11 29.15 28.90
C LEU A 642 -41.38 27.82 29.62
N ILE A 643 -41.60 26.72 28.89
CA ILE A 643 -41.73 25.38 29.46
C ILE A 643 -40.47 24.92 30.20
N ASP A 644 -39.28 25.41 29.82
CA ASP A 644 -38.01 25.07 30.47
C ASP A 644 -37.82 25.81 31.80
N TYR A 645 -38.70 26.77 32.13
CA TYR A 645 -38.62 27.58 33.33
C TYR A 645 -39.18 26.83 34.55
N ARG A 646 -38.33 26.03 35.20
CA ARG A 646 -38.70 25.16 36.35
C ARG A 646 -39.41 25.89 37.49
N ILE A 647 -39.17 27.20 37.66
CA ILE A 647 -39.86 28.03 38.67
C ILE A 647 -41.36 28.15 38.38
N LEU A 648 -41.77 28.25 37.10
CA LEU A 648 -43.18 28.31 36.73
C LEU A 648 -43.92 27.02 37.10
N LEU A 649 -43.29 25.86 36.88
CA LEU A 649 -43.84 24.57 37.31
C LEU A 649 -44.00 24.52 38.84
N ALA A 650 -43.01 25.00 39.60
CA ALA A 650 -43.11 25.06 41.05
C ALA A 650 -44.26 25.96 41.53
N ILE A 651 -44.51 27.09 40.86
CA ILE A 651 -45.64 27.99 41.15
C ILE A 651 -46.98 27.27 40.90
N ILE A 652 -47.12 26.52 39.80
CA ILE A 652 -48.34 25.77 39.48
C ILE A 652 -48.61 24.70 40.54
N ILE A 653 -47.59 23.91 40.90
CA ILE A 653 -47.70 22.88 41.93
C ILE A 653 -48.09 23.51 43.27
N LEU A 654 -47.44 24.62 43.65
CA LEU A 654 -47.75 25.34 44.87
C LEU A 654 -49.18 25.86 44.88
N ALA A 655 -49.66 26.43 43.77
CA ALA A 655 -51.03 26.94 43.64
C ALA A 655 -52.07 25.83 43.88
N PHE A 656 -51.93 24.68 43.22
CA PHE A 656 -52.83 23.55 43.41
C PHE A 656 -52.70 22.90 44.80
N THR A 657 -51.49 22.84 45.35
CA THR A 657 -51.26 22.27 46.70
C THR A 657 -51.87 23.14 47.78
N LEU A 658 -51.70 24.47 47.70
CA LEU A 658 -52.34 25.42 48.60
C LEU A 658 -53.87 25.42 48.44
N GLU A 659 -54.36 25.32 47.21
CA GLU A 659 -55.80 25.20 46.94
C GLU A 659 -56.36 23.96 47.65
N TRP A 660 -55.74 22.80 47.44
CA TRP A 660 -56.15 21.55 48.07
C TRP A 660 -56.09 21.61 49.60
N PHE A 661 -55.01 22.14 50.16
CA PHE A 661 -54.83 22.26 51.60
C PHE A 661 -55.91 23.16 52.23
N LEU A 662 -56.17 24.33 51.63
CA LEU A 662 -57.22 25.25 52.10
C LEU A 662 -58.61 24.64 51.99
N ARG A 663 -58.90 23.85 50.94
CA ARG A 663 -60.18 23.15 50.83
C ARG A 663 -60.33 22.07 51.90
N LYS A 664 -59.28 21.28 52.15
CA LYS A 664 -59.27 20.23 53.17
C LYS A 664 -59.42 20.80 54.59
N TYR A 665 -58.70 21.87 54.90
CA TYR A 665 -58.76 22.52 56.22
C TYR A 665 -60.16 23.10 56.52
N ASN A 666 -60.86 23.58 55.50
CA ASN A 666 -62.21 24.17 55.64
C ASN A 666 -63.35 23.17 55.38
N GLY A 667 -63.07 21.86 55.26
CA GLY A 667 -64.09 20.82 55.10
C GLY A 667 -64.83 20.84 53.75
N LEU A 668 -64.20 21.36 52.70
CA LEU A 668 -64.77 21.44 51.33
C LEU A 668 -64.39 20.23 50.44
N ILE A 669 -63.76 19.21 51.03
CA ILE A 669 -63.32 17.93 50.44
C ILE A 669 -63.63 16.80 51.42
#